data_AF-A0A365XWU5-F1
#
_entry.id   AF-A0A365XWU5-F1
#
_cell.length_a   1.000
_cell.length_b   1.000
_cell.length_c   1.000
_cell.angle_alpha   90.00
_cell.angle_beta   90.00
_cell.angle_gamma   90.00
#
_symmetry.space_group_name_H-M   'P 1'
#
loop_
_entity.id
_entity.type
_entity.pdbx_description
1 polymer ?
#
loop_
_entity_poly.entity_id
_entity_poly.type
_entity_poly.pdbx_seq_one_letter_code
_entity_poly.pdbx_strand_id
1 'polypeptide(L)'
;MTRFYCSPCLLLYMKWRIMRNEFFTPVATYRIQFSKDFTFTDLEKQLDYLHQLGITTIYASPVFETTPGSLYGYDITNPREINNHIGSLAHMRQLHVKLRSLGMSWIQDIIPNYMAFHCNNTRLMDALERGTISPYYNYFDIDWHHPDADLKGKLMVPFLRKTLRETITDGGIRLSYERQGLGITTGGQLYPLSARTYRWLLNILPPGLDPVREWLTEMKSNLLQRRPLQEWEAMKNLIKPPRKQAFMPLLNLVNNDENLLYELLDQQHYTFTASSEADFRINYRRFLGVNKHIALRMEDKTVFEEYHGFLHRLYQEGIIQGLRIDHIDGLQDPAEYIYRLRELFGNNCYIIAEKILAGHETLPERWALQGSTGYDFLAGVSQLLTDEEGMEKLGRFYRAHFPELSQYPKLARSKKQLVLEKQLNGEWDNLVREAFRLKLVLPETDKAKLKTALGDFMVCLPANRVYPEGWPLAPADALVLDLAVEDAILRNPATGTALELIRAWWDSDKKQQQATAALTLLKKITQFAGQLSREGLQETAYYVYNALLSHNEAGDSPVQNKCTLDGFHERMAVRQYLAPFSLNTTATHDTRWGEDARIRLNALTIFPDLWIQQVQSWHTMNHDLVTLIDEKPAPDLNDEYFIYQAVLAGLPVSGETGHGFTAHIAAAFLKAVREAKVHSSWLMPDTAYELAGLQFIEQILDPNSAFMDSMRTLTEKLEIHAHVFSLAQTLIKITAPGVPDIYQGCELWDFSAGNGDGRHSVNYTLRRKLLAAWQEGDTHGHNWPREHTGTKAAVGREKLYLIWKALQFRNAHPAMFIHGEYIPLSSGDRNSQIAYARKYRQDWCIVVAPLLPAAHAGSKHDLAPLPMPANSPLKWKNVFTGEILTQQNGRLVLSGTEAFPVALFSPVPDHKFHR
;
A
#
# COMPACT_ATOMS: atom_id res chain seq x y z
N MET A 1 6.80 -32.35 20.52
CA MET A 1 6.48 -33.51 19.66
C MET A 1 5.00 -33.77 19.86
N THR A 2 4.08 -33.29 19.03
CA THR A 2 3.81 -33.60 17.62
C THR A 2 3.82 -32.34 16.76
N ARG A 3 4.64 -32.32 15.70
CA ARG A 3 4.55 -31.30 14.65
C ARG A 3 3.30 -31.63 13.82
N PHE A 4 2.19 -30.95 14.08
CA PHE A 4 1.17 -30.81 13.05
C PHE A 4 1.76 -29.89 11.98
N TYR A 5 2.41 -30.47 10.98
CA TYR A 5 2.47 -29.79 9.69
C TYR A 5 1.03 -29.63 9.24
N CYS A 6 0.58 -28.38 9.03
CA CYS A 6 -0.75 -28.12 8.52
C CYS A 6 -0.85 -28.81 7.15
N SER A 7 -1.61 -29.90 7.09
CA SER A 7 -1.74 -30.69 5.86
C SER A 7 -2.41 -29.84 4.78
N PRO A 8 -1.96 -29.88 3.52
CA PRO A 8 -2.62 -29.20 2.40
C PRO A 8 -4.14 -29.42 2.33
N CYS A 9 -4.62 -30.59 2.75
CA CYS A 9 -6.05 -30.91 2.82
C CYS A 9 -6.81 -30.07 3.86
N LEU A 10 -6.16 -29.69 4.98
CA LEU A 10 -6.79 -28.93 6.05
C LEU A 10 -6.99 -27.46 5.67
N LEU A 11 -6.02 -26.84 5.00
CA LEU A 11 -6.12 -25.45 4.50
C LEU A 11 -7.22 -25.31 3.43
N LEU A 12 -7.27 -26.25 2.48
CA LEU A 12 -8.34 -26.31 1.47
C LEU A 12 -9.72 -26.52 2.12
N TYR A 13 -9.80 -27.41 3.12
CA TYR A 13 -11.02 -27.62 3.89
C TYR A 13 -11.47 -26.36 4.65
N MET A 14 -10.54 -25.62 5.25
CA MET A 14 -10.84 -24.35 5.93
C MET A 14 -11.38 -23.30 4.96
N LYS A 15 -10.73 -23.10 3.80
CA LYS A 15 -11.26 -22.19 2.77
C LYS A 15 -12.63 -22.62 2.28
N TRP A 16 -12.82 -23.90 2.02
CA TRP A 16 -14.13 -24.44 1.62
C TRP A 16 -15.21 -24.18 2.68
N ARG A 17 -14.90 -24.34 3.98
CA ARG A 17 -15.82 -24.01 5.08
C ARG A 17 -16.12 -22.52 5.15
N ILE A 18 -15.13 -21.66 4.94
CA ILE A 18 -15.34 -20.21 4.90
C ILE A 18 -16.33 -19.88 3.78
N MET A 19 -16.11 -20.40 2.58
CA MET A 19 -16.96 -20.13 1.41
C MET A 19 -18.40 -20.67 1.53
N ARG A 20 -18.72 -21.48 2.56
CA ARG A 20 -20.05 -22.11 2.75
C ARG A 20 -20.79 -21.74 4.04
N ASN A 21 -20.13 -21.13 5.04
CA ASN A 21 -20.77 -20.76 6.32
C ASN A 21 -21.27 -19.31 6.33
N GLU A 22 -22.12 -18.95 7.29
CA GLU A 22 -22.45 -17.56 7.61
C GLU A 22 -21.27 -16.90 8.35
N PHE A 23 -20.43 -16.13 7.65
CA PHE A 23 -19.40 -15.26 8.23
C PHE A 23 -19.78 -13.81 8.02
N PHE A 24 -19.22 -12.91 8.84
CA PHE A 24 -19.44 -11.47 8.65
C PHE A 24 -18.86 -11.04 7.29
N THR A 25 -19.69 -10.42 6.45
CA THR A 25 -19.29 -9.82 5.17
C THR A 25 -19.76 -8.37 5.13
N PRO A 26 -18.86 -7.40 4.96
CA PRO A 26 -19.26 -6.01 4.74
C PRO A 26 -20.09 -5.86 3.47
N VAL A 27 -21.11 -5.00 3.51
CA VAL A 27 -21.84 -4.63 2.27
C VAL A 27 -21.10 -3.54 1.53
N ALA A 28 -20.58 -2.54 2.26
CA ALA A 28 -19.72 -1.47 1.77
C ALA A 28 -18.75 -1.01 2.88
N THR A 29 -17.50 -0.72 2.51
CA THR A 29 -16.47 -0.23 3.42
C THR A 29 -16.14 1.23 3.17
N TYR A 30 -15.78 1.94 4.23
CA TYR A 30 -15.26 3.31 4.17
C TYR A 30 -13.92 3.39 4.90
N ARG A 31 -12.83 3.68 4.17
CA ARG A 31 -11.48 3.74 4.73
C ARG A 31 -11.25 5.06 5.46
N ILE A 32 -10.97 4.98 6.76
CA ILE A 32 -10.62 6.11 7.63
C ILE A 32 -9.12 6.11 7.94
N GLN A 33 -8.49 7.28 7.79
CA GLN A 33 -7.13 7.57 8.21
C GLN A 33 -7.15 8.35 9.53
N PHE A 34 -6.80 7.67 10.62
CA PHE A 34 -6.67 8.33 11.92
C PHE A 34 -5.34 9.07 12.04
N SER A 35 -5.41 10.25 12.64
CA SER A 35 -4.25 11.06 13.01
C SER A 35 -4.62 11.94 14.20
N LYS A 36 -3.67 12.75 14.68
CA LYS A 36 -3.96 13.79 15.68
C LYS A 36 -5.01 14.81 15.20
N ASP A 37 -5.18 14.94 13.88
CA ASP A 37 -6.08 15.91 13.23
C ASP A 37 -7.44 15.26 12.86
N PHE A 38 -7.57 13.94 12.98
CA PHE A 38 -8.82 13.20 12.81
C PHE A 38 -8.86 12.01 13.77
N THR A 39 -9.52 12.20 14.91
CA THR A 39 -9.53 11.27 16.06
C THR A 39 -10.76 10.35 16.08
N PHE A 40 -10.86 9.43 17.04
CA PHE A 40 -12.07 8.64 17.28
C PHE A 40 -13.31 9.53 17.53
N THR A 41 -13.14 10.62 18.26
CA THR A 41 -14.21 11.59 18.53
C THR A 41 -14.66 12.30 17.26
N ASP A 42 -13.75 12.54 16.32
CA ASP A 42 -14.10 13.17 15.04
C ASP A 42 -14.84 12.21 14.13
N LEU A 43 -14.44 10.94 14.09
CA LEU A 43 -15.18 9.89 13.39
C LEU A 43 -16.59 9.72 13.96
N GLU A 44 -16.75 9.71 15.30
CA GLU A 44 -18.06 9.57 15.95
C GLU A 44 -19.07 10.60 15.42
N LYS A 45 -18.63 11.86 15.26
CA LYS A 45 -19.45 12.95 14.70
C LYS A 45 -19.85 12.73 13.23
N GLN A 46 -19.14 11.88 12.50
CA GLN A 46 -19.43 11.59 11.08
C GLN A 46 -20.26 10.33 10.88
N LEU A 47 -20.43 9.47 11.89
CA LEU A 47 -21.07 8.17 11.72
C LEU A 47 -22.51 8.26 11.18
N ASP A 48 -23.29 9.24 11.64
CA ASP A 48 -24.66 9.43 11.13
C ASP A 48 -24.67 9.79 9.64
N TYR A 49 -23.71 10.61 9.19
CA TYR A 49 -23.54 10.93 7.76
C TYR A 49 -23.14 9.69 6.95
N LEU A 50 -22.14 8.93 7.42
CA LEU A 50 -21.66 7.75 6.72
C LEU A 50 -22.75 6.66 6.64
N HIS A 51 -23.54 6.50 7.71
CA HIS A 51 -24.70 5.62 7.71
C HIS A 51 -25.77 6.06 6.70
N GLN A 52 -26.12 7.34 6.68
CA GLN A 52 -27.07 7.91 5.69
C GLN A 52 -26.57 7.77 4.25
N LEU A 53 -25.25 7.89 4.03
CA LEU A 53 -24.63 7.65 2.73
C LEU A 53 -24.79 6.19 2.28
N GLY A 54 -24.87 5.24 3.23
CA GLY A 54 -25.03 3.81 2.98
C GLY A 54 -23.79 2.98 3.32
N ILE A 55 -22.84 3.51 4.08
CA ILE A 55 -21.69 2.75 4.58
C ILE A 55 -22.15 1.78 5.68
N THR A 56 -21.71 0.52 5.59
CA THR A 56 -22.00 -0.50 6.61
C THR A 56 -20.80 -0.80 7.51
N THR A 57 -19.58 -0.51 7.06
CA THR A 57 -18.37 -0.93 7.76
C THR A 57 -17.29 0.14 7.68
N ILE A 58 -16.76 0.54 8.84
CA ILE A 58 -15.56 1.37 8.91
C ILE A 58 -14.34 0.46 8.67
N TYR A 59 -13.53 0.80 7.68
CA TYR A 59 -12.21 0.22 7.47
C TYR A 59 -11.19 1.19 8.08
N ALA A 60 -10.72 0.89 9.29
CA ALA A 60 -9.85 1.77 10.04
C ALA A 60 -8.37 1.55 9.71
N SER A 61 -7.61 2.65 9.58
CA SER A 61 -6.15 2.63 9.64
C SER A 61 -5.64 2.02 10.96
N PRO A 62 -4.34 1.70 11.06
CA PRO A 62 -3.76 1.19 12.30
C PRO A 62 -4.04 2.12 13.49
N VAL A 63 -4.39 1.53 14.64
CA VAL A 63 -4.78 2.26 15.86
C VAL A 63 -3.77 2.16 17.01
N PHE A 64 -2.70 1.39 16.82
CA PHE A 64 -1.70 1.16 17.85
C PHE A 64 -0.82 2.37 18.09
N GLU A 65 -0.23 2.44 19.28
CA GLU A 65 0.80 3.42 19.61
C GLU A 65 1.93 3.41 18.57
N THR A 66 2.32 4.62 18.14
CA THR A 66 3.32 4.85 17.08
C THR A 66 4.42 5.79 17.54
N THR A 67 5.37 6.11 16.64
CA THR A 67 6.36 7.13 16.96
C THR A 67 5.72 8.52 17.12
N PRO A 68 6.30 9.41 17.95
CA PRO A 68 5.76 10.75 18.16
C PRO A 68 5.60 11.52 16.84
N GLY A 69 4.42 12.10 16.62
CA GLY A 69 4.13 12.90 15.42
C GLY A 69 3.76 12.10 14.17
N SER A 70 3.61 10.77 14.27
CA SER A 70 3.09 9.95 13.17
C SER A 70 1.73 10.47 12.67
N LEU A 71 1.57 10.54 11.35
CA LEU A 71 0.35 10.96 10.66
C LEU A 71 -0.39 9.79 9.98
N TYR A 72 0.13 8.57 10.09
CA TYR A 72 -0.30 7.45 9.27
C TYR A 72 -0.43 6.11 10.01
N GLY A 73 0.20 5.95 11.17
CA GLY A 73 -0.03 4.80 12.05
C GLY A 73 0.78 3.53 11.74
N TYR A 74 1.63 3.54 10.69
CA TYR A 74 2.37 2.34 10.25
C TYR A 74 3.68 2.08 11.01
N ASP A 75 4.14 3.08 11.75
CA ASP A 75 5.36 3.08 12.55
C ASP A 75 5.08 2.70 14.01
N ILE A 76 4.51 1.50 14.20
CA ILE A 76 4.06 1.00 15.51
C ILE A 76 5.24 0.82 16.48
N THR A 77 5.08 1.35 17.69
CA THR A 77 6.02 1.17 18.82
C THR A 77 5.46 0.17 19.85
N ASN A 78 4.13 0.05 19.97
CA ASN A 78 3.50 -0.86 20.92
C ASN A 78 2.15 -1.41 20.40
N PRO A 79 2.07 -2.69 19.99
CA PRO A 79 0.84 -3.31 19.48
C PRO A 79 -0.18 -3.65 20.57
N ARG A 80 0.05 -3.25 21.83
CA ARG A 80 -0.83 -3.57 22.98
C ARG A 80 -1.62 -2.37 23.51
N GLU A 81 -1.38 -1.19 22.95
CA GLU A 81 -1.97 0.06 23.39
C GLU A 81 -2.51 0.85 22.20
N ILE A 82 -3.60 1.58 22.46
CA ILE A 82 -4.17 2.53 21.51
C ILE A 82 -3.29 3.77 21.49
N ASN A 83 -3.07 4.35 20.30
CA ASN A 83 -2.36 5.60 20.18
C ASN A 83 -3.15 6.74 20.86
N ASN A 84 -2.55 7.31 21.91
CA ASN A 84 -3.16 8.39 22.69
C ASN A 84 -3.42 9.67 21.88
N HIS A 85 -2.78 9.84 20.72
CA HIS A 85 -3.03 10.97 19.83
C HIS A 85 -4.33 10.86 19.03
N ILE A 86 -4.86 9.64 18.83
CA ILE A 86 -6.13 9.42 18.11
C ILE A 86 -7.30 9.14 19.07
N GLY A 87 -7.01 8.83 20.33
CA GLY A 87 -8.02 8.56 21.35
C GLY A 87 -7.54 7.58 22.42
N SER A 88 -8.49 6.95 23.10
CA SER A 88 -8.23 5.94 24.13
C SER A 88 -9.05 4.69 23.84
N LEU A 89 -8.76 3.58 24.52
CA LEU A 89 -9.61 2.39 24.45
C LEU A 89 -11.05 2.68 24.90
N ALA A 90 -11.25 3.62 25.84
CA ALA A 90 -12.59 4.04 26.27
C ALA A 90 -13.34 4.78 25.14
N HIS A 91 -12.66 5.67 24.41
CA HIS A 91 -13.23 6.33 23.22
C HIS A 91 -13.58 5.30 22.14
N MET A 92 -12.71 4.32 21.88
CA MET A 92 -13.01 3.25 20.91
C MET A 92 -14.25 2.43 21.31
N ARG A 93 -14.42 2.14 22.61
CA ARG A 93 -15.63 1.48 23.14
C ARG A 93 -16.89 2.33 22.99
N GLN A 94 -16.81 3.65 23.20
CA GLN A 94 -17.94 4.56 22.96
C GLN A 94 -18.33 4.58 21.48
N LEU A 95 -17.33 4.69 20.60
CA LEU A 95 -17.54 4.62 19.15
C LEU A 95 -18.18 3.30 18.73
N HIS A 96 -17.77 2.18 19.31
CA HIS A 96 -18.39 0.87 19.09
C HIS A 96 -19.89 0.86 19.48
N VAL A 97 -20.28 1.47 20.60
CA VAL A 97 -21.70 1.57 20.99
C VAL A 97 -22.50 2.32 19.93
N LYS A 98 -21.96 3.44 19.40
CA LYS A 98 -22.61 4.20 18.33
C LYS A 98 -22.69 3.41 17.02
N LEU A 99 -21.60 2.76 16.60
CA LEU A 99 -21.59 1.88 15.42
C LEU A 99 -22.65 0.79 15.52
N ARG A 100 -22.75 0.12 16.68
CA ARG A 100 -23.75 -0.92 16.94
C ARG A 100 -25.18 -0.37 16.84
N SER A 101 -25.43 0.84 17.35
CA SER A 101 -26.75 1.48 17.25
C SER A 101 -27.18 1.79 15.81
N LEU A 102 -26.21 1.94 14.89
CA LEU A 102 -26.41 2.17 13.46
C LEU A 102 -26.33 0.87 12.63
N GLY A 103 -26.12 -0.29 13.26
CA GLY A 103 -25.88 -1.55 12.56
C GLY A 103 -24.57 -1.58 11.75
N MET A 104 -23.62 -0.70 12.09
CA MET A 104 -22.32 -0.61 11.42
C MET A 104 -21.27 -1.47 12.11
N SER A 105 -20.26 -1.90 11.34
CA SER A 105 -19.15 -2.74 11.80
C SER A 105 -17.79 -2.07 11.61
N TRP A 106 -16.72 -2.74 12.05
CA TRP A 106 -15.34 -2.26 12.03
C TRP A 106 -14.38 -3.33 11.53
N ILE A 107 -13.57 -3.00 10.52
CA ILE A 107 -12.41 -3.77 10.05
C ILE A 107 -11.15 -3.01 10.45
N GLN A 108 -10.23 -3.71 11.11
CA GLN A 108 -8.99 -3.12 11.60
C GLN A 108 -7.81 -3.44 10.68
N ASP A 109 -7.10 -2.41 10.22
CA ASP A 109 -5.79 -2.58 9.57
C ASP A 109 -4.71 -2.97 10.59
N ILE A 110 -3.88 -3.96 10.24
CA ILE A 110 -2.84 -4.54 11.10
C ILE A 110 -1.53 -4.74 10.34
N ILE A 111 -0.39 -4.55 11.03
CA ILE A 111 0.95 -4.57 10.41
C ILE A 111 1.83 -5.67 11.02
N PRO A 112 1.66 -6.93 10.63
CA PRO A 112 2.39 -8.03 11.25
C PRO A 112 3.86 -8.11 10.82
N ASN A 113 4.28 -7.42 9.75
CA ASN A 113 5.61 -7.60 9.18
C ASN A 113 6.73 -6.87 9.94
N TYR A 114 6.45 -5.71 10.53
CA TYR A 114 7.50 -4.85 11.12
C TYR A 114 6.96 -3.95 12.25
N MET A 115 7.88 -3.35 13.00
CA MET A 115 7.64 -2.27 13.95
C MET A 115 8.65 -1.14 13.74
N ALA A 116 8.40 0.03 14.36
CA ALA A 116 9.32 1.14 14.34
C ALA A 116 10.65 0.81 15.06
N PHE A 117 11.76 1.12 14.40
CA PHE A 117 13.09 1.19 15.01
C PHE A 117 13.21 2.56 15.69
N HIS A 118 12.70 2.64 16.92
CA HIS A 118 12.62 3.89 17.67
C HIS A 118 12.76 3.64 19.17
N CYS A 119 13.27 4.61 19.94
CA CYS A 119 13.44 4.48 21.40
C CYS A 119 12.14 4.21 22.18
N ASN A 120 10.97 4.56 21.64
CA ASN A 120 9.67 4.21 22.23
C ASN A 120 9.28 2.74 22.03
N ASN A 121 9.97 1.99 21.16
CA ASN A 121 9.75 0.55 21.02
C ASN A 121 10.46 -0.18 22.17
N THR A 122 9.73 -0.36 23.28
CA THR A 122 10.28 -0.93 24.52
C THR A 122 10.84 -2.34 24.34
N ARG A 123 10.29 -3.13 23.42
CA ARG A 123 10.76 -4.48 23.08
C ARG A 123 12.15 -4.45 22.44
N LEU A 124 12.33 -3.53 21.49
CA LEU A 124 13.62 -3.30 20.85
C LEU A 124 14.64 -2.77 21.86
N MET A 125 14.26 -1.76 22.64
CA MET A 125 15.14 -1.19 23.67
C MET A 125 15.55 -2.24 24.71
N ASP A 126 14.65 -3.15 25.08
CA ASP A 126 14.95 -4.24 26.00
C ASP A 126 15.98 -5.23 25.41
N ALA A 127 15.86 -5.57 24.13
CA ALA A 127 16.85 -6.39 23.42
C ALA A 127 18.22 -5.70 23.35
N LEU A 128 18.25 -4.37 23.15
CA LEU A 128 19.48 -3.58 23.16
C LEU A 128 20.12 -3.44 24.55
N GLU A 129 19.30 -3.36 25.61
CA GLU A 129 19.75 -3.21 26.99
C GLU A 129 20.27 -4.55 27.56
N ARG A 130 19.52 -5.64 27.36
CA ARG A 130 19.76 -6.94 28.03
C ARG A 130 20.29 -8.04 27.13
N GLY A 131 20.39 -7.82 25.81
CA GLY A 131 20.92 -8.80 24.87
C GLY A 131 20.23 -10.16 24.98
N THR A 132 21.01 -11.24 25.01
CA THR A 132 20.51 -12.65 25.07
C THR A 132 19.64 -13.00 26.28
N ILE A 133 19.59 -12.14 27.31
CA ILE A 133 18.75 -12.31 28.50
C ILE A 133 17.34 -11.73 28.27
N SER A 134 17.19 -10.81 27.31
CA SER A 134 15.89 -10.27 26.93
C SER A 134 14.98 -11.36 26.35
N PRO A 135 13.70 -11.43 26.74
CA PRO A 135 12.71 -12.26 26.06
C PRO A 135 12.49 -11.81 24.61
N TYR A 136 12.89 -10.58 24.26
CA TYR A 136 12.74 -9.97 22.93
C TYR A 136 13.97 -10.14 22.04
N TYR A 137 15.01 -10.84 22.47
CA TYR A 137 16.25 -11.04 21.70
C TYR A 137 16.02 -11.63 20.30
N ASN A 138 15.02 -12.51 20.19
CA ASN A 138 14.62 -13.19 18.94
C ASN A 138 13.27 -12.70 18.39
N TYR A 139 12.74 -11.58 18.89
CA TYR A 139 11.43 -11.06 18.47
C TYR A 139 11.49 -10.42 17.08
N PHE A 140 12.62 -9.78 16.79
CA PHE A 140 12.93 -9.16 15.50
C PHE A 140 13.83 -10.07 14.66
N ASP A 141 13.79 -9.90 13.34
CA ASP A 141 14.60 -10.67 12.39
C ASP A 141 16.00 -10.07 12.27
N ILE A 142 16.87 -10.44 13.23
CA ILE A 142 18.24 -9.95 13.39
C ILE A 142 19.23 -11.11 13.21
N ASP A 143 20.21 -10.93 12.32
CA ASP A 143 21.40 -11.77 12.21
C ASP A 143 22.45 -11.37 13.25
N TRP A 144 22.27 -11.87 14.48
CA TRP A 144 23.22 -11.68 15.58
C TRP A 144 24.59 -12.34 15.33
N HIS A 145 24.70 -13.22 14.35
CA HIS A 145 25.92 -13.96 14.01
C HIS A 145 26.59 -13.43 12.73
N HIS A 146 26.32 -12.17 12.39
CA HIS A 146 26.89 -11.51 11.24
C HIS A 146 28.43 -11.62 11.23
N PRO A 147 29.07 -11.92 10.08
CA PRO A 147 30.52 -12.15 10.02
C PRO A 147 31.36 -10.87 10.11
N ASP A 148 30.78 -9.72 9.80
CA ASP A 148 31.43 -8.41 10.04
C ASP A 148 31.69 -8.27 11.54
N ALA A 149 32.94 -7.97 11.90
CA ALA A 149 33.37 -7.84 13.29
C ALA A 149 32.60 -6.75 14.03
N ASP A 150 32.18 -5.68 13.33
CA ASP A 150 31.42 -4.57 13.92
C ASP A 150 29.98 -4.97 14.26
N LEU A 151 29.42 -5.94 13.53
CA LEU A 151 28.03 -6.39 13.66
C LEU A 151 27.89 -7.71 14.43
N LYS A 152 28.99 -8.40 14.70
CA LYS A 152 28.96 -9.68 15.40
C LYS A 152 28.46 -9.50 16.83
N GLY A 153 27.28 -10.07 17.11
CA GLY A 153 26.60 -9.93 18.41
C GLY A 153 26.05 -8.53 18.70
N LYS A 154 25.97 -7.65 17.70
CA LYS A 154 25.48 -6.27 17.80
C LYS A 154 24.41 -5.99 16.74
N LEU A 155 23.38 -5.22 17.06
CA LEU A 155 22.42 -4.70 16.08
C LEU A 155 22.95 -3.42 15.42
N MET A 156 22.89 -3.32 14.09
CA MET A 156 23.20 -2.07 13.39
C MET A 156 22.14 -0.99 13.69
N VAL A 157 22.59 0.25 13.94
CA VAL A 157 21.74 1.44 14.13
C VAL A 157 22.10 2.49 13.07
N PRO A 158 21.53 2.37 11.85
CA PRO A 158 21.96 3.14 10.68
C PRO A 158 21.18 4.45 10.53
N PHE A 159 21.40 5.38 11.46
CA PHE A 159 20.71 6.68 11.48
C PHE A 159 21.65 7.89 11.50
N LEU A 160 22.97 7.66 11.49
CA LEU A 160 23.92 8.76 11.45
C LEU A 160 23.95 9.36 10.04
N ARG A 161 24.20 10.68 9.95
CA ARG A 161 24.44 11.36 8.67
C ARG A 161 25.87 11.18 8.17
N LYS A 162 26.81 10.99 9.10
CA LYS A 162 28.25 10.83 8.88
C LYS A 162 28.73 9.54 9.51
N THR A 163 30.02 9.24 9.39
CA THR A 163 30.62 8.10 10.09
C THR A 163 30.48 8.24 11.61
N LEU A 164 30.60 7.13 12.33
CA LEU A 164 30.60 7.14 13.80
C LEU A 164 31.66 8.08 14.36
N ARG A 165 32.86 8.09 13.76
CA ARG A 165 33.98 8.93 14.18
C ARG A 165 33.69 10.41 14.11
N GLU A 166 33.27 10.86 12.94
CA GLU A 166 32.93 12.26 12.72
C GLU A 166 31.78 12.68 13.62
N THR A 167 30.81 11.79 13.85
CA THR A 167 29.68 12.08 14.74
C THR A 167 30.11 12.22 16.21
N ILE A 168 31.10 11.44 16.66
CA ILE A 168 31.69 11.59 18.00
C ILE A 168 32.44 12.91 18.12
N THR A 169 33.32 13.22 17.15
CA THR A 169 34.12 14.46 17.16
C THR A 169 33.25 15.71 17.10
N ASP A 170 32.17 15.69 16.32
CA ASP A 170 31.20 16.80 16.24
C ASP A 170 30.26 16.86 17.48
N GLY A 171 30.39 15.93 18.43
CA GLY A 171 29.59 15.85 19.65
C GLY A 171 28.13 15.46 19.42
N GLY A 172 27.82 14.79 18.29
CA GLY A 172 26.48 14.34 17.91
C GLY A 172 26.00 13.07 18.64
N ILE A 173 26.92 12.33 19.28
CA ILE A 173 26.64 11.21 20.17
C ILE A 173 27.19 11.54 21.56
N ARG A 174 26.40 11.31 22.61
CA ARG A 174 26.81 11.59 24.00
C ARG A 174 26.25 10.58 24.98
N LEU A 175 27.00 10.27 26.02
CA LEU A 175 26.46 9.68 27.25
C LEU A 175 25.59 10.75 27.95
N SER A 176 24.36 10.41 28.26
CA SER A 176 23.37 11.33 28.83
C SER A 176 22.63 10.69 29.99
N TYR A 177 22.08 11.55 30.85
CA TYR A 177 21.17 11.15 31.92
C TYR A 177 19.87 11.93 31.76
N GLU A 178 18.84 11.23 31.32
CA GLU A 178 17.49 11.75 31.03
C GLU A 178 16.44 11.13 31.96
N ARG A 179 15.16 11.52 31.81
CA ARG A 179 14.06 10.98 32.64
C ARG A 179 13.97 9.45 32.62
N GLN A 180 14.36 8.84 31.51
CA GLN A 180 14.34 7.39 31.30
C GLN A 180 15.59 6.68 31.86
N GLY A 181 16.57 7.43 32.38
CA GLY A 181 17.80 6.91 32.97
C GLY A 181 19.07 7.32 32.22
N LEU A 182 20.16 6.63 32.55
CA LEU A 182 21.48 6.78 31.92
C LEU A 182 21.49 6.05 30.57
N GLY A 183 21.89 6.72 29.49
CA GLY A 183 21.85 6.18 28.13
C GLY A 183 22.73 6.94 27.14
N ILE A 184 22.65 6.56 25.87
CA ILE A 184 23.35 7.23 24.78
C ILE A 184 22.34 8.05 23.97
N THR A 185 22.53 9.37 23.93
CA THR A 185 21.70 10.27 23.11
C THR A 185 22.35 10.52 21.76
N THR A 186 21.57 10.35 20.70
CA THR A 186 21.93 10.75 19.33
C THR A 186 20.68 10.96 18.48
N GLY A 187 20.69 11.97 17.60
CA GLY A 187 19.58 12.24 16.68
C GLY A 187 18.22 12.45 17.37
N GLY A 188 18.21 12.93 18.61
CA GLY A 188 16.98 13.10 19.41
C GLY A 188 16.43 11.83 20.05
N GLN A 189 17.10 10.68 19.88
CA GLN A 189 16.73 9.40 20.51
C GLN A 189 17.67 9.04 21.66
N LEU A 190 17.14 8.31 22.64
CA LEU A 190 17.89 7.76 23.76
C LEU A 190 17.99 6.23 23.62
N TYR A 191 19.21 5.72 23.56
CA TYR A 191 19.50 4.29 23.49
C TYR A 191 20.00 3.79 24.86
N PRO A 192 19.55 2.61 25.32
CA PRO A 192 19.91 2.11 26.64
C PRO A 192 21.34 1.58 26.69
N LEU A 193 21.98 1.68 27.85
CA LEU A 193 23.29 1.06 28.05
C LEU A 193 23.15 -0.45 28.24
N SER A 194 24.04 -1.23 27.62
CA SER A 194 24.12 -2.66 27.83
C SER A 194 24.56 -3.01 29.26
N ALA A 195 24.21 -4.21 29.72
CA ALA A 195 24.67 -4.73 31.01
C ALA A 195 26.21 -4.72 31.17
N ARG A 196 26.97 -4.86 30.07
CA ARG A 196 28.45 -4.81 30.07
C ARG A 196 28.96 -3.43 30.43
N THR A 197 28.28 -2.39 29.94
CA THR A 197 28.66 -0.99 30.13
C THR A 197 28.59 -0.58 31.60
N TYR A 198 27.63 -1.07 32.38
CA TYR A 198 27.57 -0.75 33.82
C TYR A 198 28.81 -1.23 34.58
N ARG A 199 29.36 -2.40 34.20
CA ARG A 199 30.64 -2.88 34.77
C ARG A 199 31.81 -1.97 34.37
N TRP A 200 31.85 -1.56 33.10
CA TRP A 200 32.90 -0.67 32.60
C TRP A 200 32.84 0.71 33.28
N LEU A 201 31.64 1.30 33.43
CA LEU A 201 31.43 2.57 34.13
C LEU A 201 31.91 2.52 35.58
N LEU A 202 31.67 1.42 36.31
CA LEU A 202 32.15 1.25 37.69
C LEU A 202 33.68 1.28 37.81
N ASN A 203 34.40 0.87 36.77
CA ASN A 203 35.87 0.84 36.74
C ASN A 203 36.47 2.23 36.47
N ILE A 204 35.83 3.03 35.63
CA ILE A 204 36.30 4.37 35.29
C ILE A 204 35.71 5.47 36.18
N LEU A 205 34.77 5.11 37.07
CA LEU A 205 34.06 6.05 37.93
C LEU A 205 35.05 6.81 38.82
N PRO A 206 35.08 8.16 38.76
CA PRO A 206 35.90 8.98 39.65
C PRO A 206 35.68 8.66 41.14
N PRO A 207 36.72 8.80 41.98
CA PRO A 207 36.55 8.67 43.44
C PRO A 207 35.59 9.74 43.99
N GLY A 208 34.87 9.42 45.07
CA GLY A 208 33.93 10.35 45.73
C GLY A 208 32.51 10.39 45.14
N LEU A 209 32.16 9.47 44.24
CA LEU A 209 30.82 9.35 43.63
C LEU A 209 30.03 8.13 44.18
N ASP A 210 30.02 7.94 45.49
CA ASP A 210 29.41 6.77 46.13
C ASP A 210 27.93 6.54 45.77
N PRO A 211 27.05 7.56 45.72
CA PRO A 211 25.66 7.36 45.31
C PRO A 211 25.52 6.85 43.87
N VAL A 212 26.40 7.28 42.96
CA VAL A 212 26.41 6.80 41.57
C VAL A 212 26.96 5.37 41.51
N ARG A 213 27.99 5.06 42.32
CA ARG A 213 28.57 3.71 42.42
C ARG A 213 27.54 2.69 42.92
N GLU A 214 26.81 3.01 43.97
CA GLU A 214 25.75 2.16 44.53
C GLU A 214 24.67 1.89 43.48
N TRP A 215 24.16 2.95 42.84
CA TRP A 215 23.15 2.83 41.79
C TRP A 215 23.61 2.00 40.59
N LEU A 216 24.83 2.23 40.08
CA LEU A 216 25.40 1.44 38.97
C LEU A 216 25.57 -0.03 39.37
N THR A 217 25.92 -0.30 40.62
CA THR A 217 26.08 -1.67 41.15
C THR A 217 24.72 -2.39 41.24
N GLU A 218 23.70 -1.69 41.73
CA GLU A 218 22.34 -2.20 41.81
C GLU A 218 21.74 -2.46 40.42
N MET A 219 21.89 -1.52 39.49
CA MET A 219 21.45 -1.68 38.09
C MET A 219 22.13 -2.89 37.43
N LYS A 220 23.47 -3.00 37.54
CA LYS A 220 24.24 -4.12 37.01
C LYS A 220 23.75 -5.48 37.55
N SER A 221 23.48 -5.57 38.86
CA SER A 221 23.03 -6.80 39.49
C SER A 221 21.66 -7.25 38.97
N ASN A 222 20.73 -6.30 38.79
CA ASN A 222 19.38 -6.60 38.33
C ASN A 222 19.32 -6.88 36.82
N LEU A 223 20.13 -6.19 36.00
CA LEU A 223 20.18 -6.38 34.54
C LEU A 223 20.55 -7.79 34.10
N LEU A 224 21.37 -8.48 34.89
CA LEU A 224 21.83 -9.85 34.59
C LEU A 224 20.76 -10.92 34.90
N GLN A 225 19.62 -10.54 35.48
CA GLN A 225 18.56 -11.47 35.85
C GLN A 225 17.55 -11.61 34.72
N ARG A 226 17.24 -12.87 34.36
CA ARG A 226 16.16 -13.18 33.40
C ARG A 226 14.81 -12.89 34.04
N ARG A 227 14.11 -11.88 33.51
CA ARG A 227 12.78 -11.45 33.97
C ARG A 227 11.94 -10.94 32.79
N PRO A 228 10.59 -11.07 32.84
CA PRO A 228 9.70 -10.42 31.90
C PRO A 228 9.94 -8.89 31.83
N LEU A 229 9.66 -8.27 30.68
CA LEU A 229 9.86 -6.83 30.49
C LEU A 229 9.10 -5.98 31.51
N GLN A 230 7.84 -6.33 31.80
CA GLN A 230 7.03 -5.58 32.76
C GLN A 230 7.65 -5.57 34.17
N GLU A 231 8.19 -6.70 34.61
CA GLU A 231 8.91 -6.79 35.89
C GLU A 231 10.22 -6.01 35.87
N TRP A 232 10.92 -6.01 34.73
CA TRP A 232 12.14 -5.23 34.54
C TRP A 232 11.86 -3.72 34.60
N GLU A 233 10.83 -3.24 33.90
CA GLU A 233 10.39 -1.84 33.95
C GLU A 233 9.94 -1.42 35.35
N ALA A 234 9.17 -2.28 36.04
CA ALA A 234 8.77 -2.05 37.43
C ALA A 234 9.99 -1.97 38.36
N MET A 235 10.99 -2.84 38.18
CA MET A 235 12.23 -2.79 38.95
C MET A 235 13.00 -1.48 38.71
N LYS A 236 13.16 -1.05 37.44
CA LYS A 236 13.81 0.22 37.11
C LYS A 236 13.14 1.41 37.81
N ASN A 237 11.82 1.39 37.96
CA ASN A 237 11.07 2.43 38.66
C ASN A 237 11.28 2.40 40.20
N LEU A 238 11.64 1.25 40.77
CA LEU A 238 11.93 1.10 42.20
C LEU A 238 13.36 1.51 42.56
N ILE A 239 14.33 1.27 41.66
CA ILE A 239 15.73 1.66 41.82
C ILE A 239 15.83 3.18 41.66
N LYS A 240 15.78 3.91 42.78
CA LYS A 240 15.82 5.38 42.77
C LYS A 240 17.19 5.87 42.32
N PRO A 241 17.28 6.59 41.18
CA PRO A 241 18.57 7.10 40.75
C PRO A 241 18.99 8.36 41.52
N PRO A 242 20.30 8.62 41.67
CA PRO A 242 20.82 9.90 42.13
C PRO A 242 20.30 11.08 41.28
N ARG A 243 20.35 12.29 41.85
CA ARG A 243 20.05 13.51 41.08
C ARG A 243 21.02 13.63 39.89
N LYS A 244 20.57 14.18 38.76
CA LYS A 244 21.38 14.40 37.54
C LYS A 244 22.74 15.04 37.83
N GLN A 245 22.81 15.98 38.79
CA GLN A 245 24.05 16.62 39.22
C GLN A 245 25.14 15.63 39.68
N ALA A 246 24.75 14.53 40.32
CA ALA A 246 25.69 13.51 40.79
C ALA A 246 26.35 12.74 39.62
N PHE A 247 25.68 12.66 38.46
CA PHE A 247 26.24 12.03 37.26
C PHE A 247 27.16 12.97 36.47
N MET A 248 27.07 14.30 36.65
CA MET A 248 27.81 15.27 35.84
C MET A 248 29.32 15.01 35.74
N PRO A 249 30.04 14.65 36.82
CA PRO A 249 31.47 14.34 36.70
C PRO A 249 31.75 13.14 35.79
N LEU A 250 30.93 12.09 35.85
CA LEU A 250 31.02 10.92 34.97
C LEU A 250 30.65 11.27 33.52
N LEU A 251 29.57 12.03 33.33
CA LEU A 251 29.14 12.48 32.01
C LEU A 251 30.22 13.34 31.33
N ASN A 252 30.81 14.28 32.06
CA ASN A 252 31.87 15.14 31.55
C ASN A 252 33.15 14.35 31.25
N LEU A 253 33.51 13.37 32.09
CA LEU A 253 34.66 12.50 31.83
C LEU A 253 34.52 11.77 30.49
N VAL A 254 33.38 11.10 30.29
CA VAL A 254 33.16 10.29 29.08
C VAL A 254 32.94 11.16 27.84
N ASN A 255 32.15 12.24 27.95
CA ASN A 255 31.80 13.05 26.79
C ASN A 255 32.92 13.97 26.29
N ASN A 256 33.95 14.23 27.12
CA ASN A 256 35.10 15.06 26.72
C ASN A 256 36.31 14.24 26.27
N ASP A 257 36.21 12.90 26.25
CA ASP A 257 37.25 11.99 25.80
C ASP A 257 36.69 11.07 24.71
N GLU A 258 37.09 11.30 23.46
CA GLU A 258 36.62 10.53 22.32
C GLU A 258 36.92 9.03 22.49
N ASN A 259 38.08 8.66 23.06
CA ASN A 259 38.46 7.26 23.24
C ASN A 259 37.56 6.58 24.27
N LEU A 260 37.25 7.24 25.39
CA LEU A 260 36.32 6.70 26.38
C LEU A 260 34.90 6.56 25.81
N LEU A 261 34.46 7.51 24.99
CA LEU A 261 33.16 7.40 24.33
C LEU A 261 33.13 6.24 23.33
N TYR A 262 34.21 6.03 22.58
CA TYR A 262 34.37 4.87 21.71
C TYR A 262 34.35 3.54 22.46
N GLU A 263 35.11 3.43 23.56
CA GLU A 263 35.10 2.25 24.41
C GLU A 263 33.70 1.96 24.95
N LEU A 264 32.99 2.99 25.42
CA LEU A 264 31.60 2.88 25.87
C LEU A 264 30.70 2.32 24.76
N LEU A 265 30.82 2.83 23.54
CA LEU A 265 30.04 2.40 22.38
C LEU A 265 30.37 0.96 21.98
N ASP A 266 31.62 0.54 22.11
CA ASP A 266 32.03 -0.83 21.81
C ASP A 266 31.41 -1.87 22.77
N GLN A 267 31.10 -1.46 24.01
CA GLN A 267 30.45 -2.35 24.98
C GLN A 267 28.99 -2.70 24.64
N GLN A 268 28.33 -1.96 23.75
CA GLN A 268 26.89 -2.08 23.51
C GLN A 268 26.51 -3.34 22.73
N HIS A 269 25.22 -3.72 22.82
CA HIS A 269 24.60 -4.73 21.94
C HIS A 269 24.16 -4.15 20.59
N TYR A 270 24.63 -2.95 20.25
CA TYR A 270 24.34 -2.25 19.01
C TYR A 270 25.53 -1.40 18.59
N THR A 271 25.56 -1.00 17.33
CA THR A 271 26.58 -0.10 16.78
C THR A 271 25.94 0.94 15.88
N PHE A 272 26.34 2.20 16.03
CA PHE A 272 25.83 3.28 15.18
C PHE A 272 26.65 3.38 13.90
N THR A 273 25.95 3.53 12.78
CA THR A 273 26.57 3.64 11.46
C THR A 273 25.93 4.78 10.67
N ALA A 274 26.61 5.23 9.62
CA ALA A 274 25.99 6.12 8.65
C ALA A 274 24.78 5.42 8.00
N SER A 275 23.76 6.19 7.67
CA SER A 275 22.51 5.66 7.11
C SER A 275 22.72 4.95 5.78
N SER A 276 23.67 5.44 4.97
CA SER A 276 24.07 4.89 3.67
C SER A 276 24.78 3.53 3.75
N GLU A 277 25.35 3.17 4.91
CA GLU A 277 26.04 1.89 5.05
C GLU A 277 25.06 0.71 5.02
N ALA A 278 23.81 0.94 5.45
CA ALA A 278 22.76 -0.07 5.48
C ALA A 278 22.47 -0.68 4.10
N ASP A 279 22.73 0.06 3.03
CA ASP A 279 22.50 -0.39 1.67
C ASP A 279 23.50 -1.47 1.24
N PHE A 280 24.68 -1.54 1.89
CA PHE A 280 25.78 -2.46 1.54
C PHE A 280 26.14 -3.45 2.66
N ARG A 281 25.83 -3.13 3.91
CA ARG A 281 25.96 -4.05 5.05
C ARG A 281 24.79 -3.84 5.99
N ILE A 282 24.06 -4.89 6.32
CA ILE A 282 22.96 -4.82 7.28
C ILE A 282 22.72 -6.19 7.91
N ASN A 283 22.33 -6.21 9.18
CA ASN A 283 22.11 -7.45 9.92
C ASN A 283 20.72 -7.57 10.53
N TYR A 284 19.74 -6.81 10.04
CA TYR A 284 18.34 -7.04 10.34
C TYR A 284 17.51 -6.88 9.07
N ARG A 285 16.37 -7.56 9.00
CA ARG A 285 15.45 -7.41 7.87
C ARG A 285 14.64 -6.13 8.03
N ARG A 286 14.57 -5.33 6.95
CA ARG A 286 13.81 -4.09 6.86
C ARG A 286 12.44 -4.33 6.20
N PHE A 287 11.53 -3.36 6.32
CA PHE A 287 10.43 -3.21 5.37
C PHE A 287 10.92 -2.33 4.22
N LEU A 288 11.02 -2.91 3.02
CA LEU A 288 11.64 -2.24 1.88
C LEU A 288 13.07 -1.75 2.26
N GLY A 289 13.60 -0.73 1.61
CA GLY A 289 14.84 -0.05 2.01
C GLY A 289 14.71 0.86 3.24
N VAL A 290 13.65 0.76 4.05
CA VAL A 290 13.38 1.72 5.14
C VAL A 290 14.03 1.29 6.45
N ASN A 291 15.16 1.92 6.80
CA ASN A 291 15.91 1.67 8.05
C ASN A 291 15.08 1.84 9.34
N LYS A 292 14.02 2.67 9.30
CA LYS A 292 13.17 2.93 10.47
C LYS A 292 12.16 1.82 10.75
N HIS A 293 12.08 0.78 9.92
CA HIS A 293 11.15 -0.33 10.08
C HIS A 293 11.92 -1.64 10.24
N ILE A 294 11.95 -2.16 11.47
CA ILE A 294 12.62 -3.42 11.80
C ILE A 294 11.61 -4.57 11.79
N ALA A 295 11.91 -5.62 11.04
CA ALA A 295 10.94 -6.66 10.78
C ALA A 295 10.79 -7.65 11.94
N LEU A 296 9.57 -8.15 12.10
CA LEU A 296 9.16 -9.13 13.11
C LEU A 296 9.36 -10.56 12.60
N ARG A 297 9.54 -11.49 13.54
CA ARG A 297 9.60 -12.94 13.27
C ARG A 297 8.24 -13.61 13.49
N MET A 298 7.25 -13.25 12.66
CA MET A 298 5.88 -13.77 12.77
C MET A 298 5.73 -15.29 12.59
N GLU A 299 6.74 -15.95 12.03
CA GLU A 299 6.81 -17.41 12.01
C GLU A 299 6.96 -18.02 13.42
N ASP A 300 7.51 -17.25 14.38
CA ASP A 300 7.60 -17.62 15.78
C ASP A 300 6.23 -17.44 16.45
N LYS A 301 5.74 -18.52 17.06
CA LYS A 301 4.42 -18.54 17.70
C LYS A 301 4.33 -17.54 18.86
N THR A 302 5.40 -17.32 19.61
CA THR A 302 5.42 -16.40 20.75
C THR A 302 5.26 -14.95 20.29
N VAL A 303 5.94 -14.59 19.19
CA VAL A 303 5.82 -13.27 18.55
C VAL A 303 4.40 -13.06 18.04
N PHE A 304 3.84 -14.06 17.36
CA PHE A 304 2.46 -14.03 16.87
C PHE A 304 1.44 -13.81 18.01
N GLU A 305 1.53 -14.61 19.08
CA GLU A 305 0.59 -14.57 20.21
C GLU A 305 0.66 -13.24 20.97
N GLU A 306 1.85 -12.71 21.22
CA GLU A 306 1.99 -11.42 21.89
C GLU A 306 1.42 -10.29 21.05
N TYR A 307 1.76 -10.23 19.76
CA TYR A 307 1.34 -9.16 18.86
C TYR A 307 -0.18 -9.14 18.68
N HIS A 308 -0.81 -10.31 18.49
CA HIS A 308 -2.25 -10.39 18.22
C HIS A 308 -3.12 -10.43 19.47
N GLY A 309 -2.55 -10.62 20.66
CA GLY A 309 -3.31 -10.77 21.90
C GLY A 309 -4.24 -9.59 22.19
N PHE A 310 -3.81 -8.35 21.94
CA PHE A 310 -4.66 -7.17 22.16
C PHE A 310 -5.80 -7.09 21.14
N LEU A 311 -5.52 -7.30 19.85
CA LEU A 311 -6.54 -7.35 18.79
C LEU A 311 -7.59 -8.43 19.05
N HIS A 312 -7.14 -9.61 19.48
CA HIS A 312 -8.05 -10.70 19.79
C HIS A 312 -9.00 -10.33 20.93
N ARG A 313 -8.54 -9.59 21.95
CA ARG A 313 -9.46 -9.03 22.98
C ARG A 313 -10.49 -8.07 22.38
N LEU A 314 -10.09 -7.17 21.49
CA LEU A 314 -11.04 -6.27 20.81
C LEU A 314 -12.08 -7.04 20.00
N TYR A 315 -11.67 -8.13 19.33
CA TYR A 315 -12.56 -9.02 18.60
C TYR A 315 -13.53 -9.78 19.53
N GLN A 316 -13.03 -10.32 20.65
CA GLN A 316 -13.87 -10.99 21.66
C GLN A 316 -14.88 -10.04 22.32
N GLU A 317 -14.51 -8.77 22.51
CA GLU A 317 -15.42 -7.71 22.97
C GLU A 317 -16.43 -7.28 21.89
N GLY A 318 -16.30 -7.78 20.66
CA GLY A 318 -17.15 -7.40 19.52
C GLY A 318 -16.88 -5.98 19.02
N ILE A 319 -15.76 -5.36 19.40
CA ILE A 319 -15.39 -4.00 18.96
C ILE A 319 -14.99 -4.01 17.49
N ILE A 320 -14.30 -5.06 17.05
CA ILE A 320 -13.90 -5.27 15.65
C ILE A 320 -14.50 -6.57 15.10
N GLN A 321 -14.81 -6.61 13.80
CA GLN A 321 -15.41 -7.76 13.11
C GLN A 321 -14.47 -8.35 12.04
N GLY A 322 -13.41 -7.64 11.69
CA GLY A 322 -12.47 -8.08 10.67
C GLY A 322 -11.09 -7.43 10.74
N LEU A 323 -10.18 -7.95 9.94
CA LEU A 323 -8.78 -7.56 9.83
C LEU A 323 -8.43 -7.30 8.36
N ARG A 324 -7.65 -6.25 8.10
CA ARG A 324 -6.88 -6.09 6.88
C ARG A 324 -5.41 -6.27 7.20
N ILE A 325 -4.77 -7.24 6.57
CA ILE A 325 -3.36 -7.55 6.75
C ILE A 325 -2.52 -6.65 5.84
N ASP A 326 -1.70 -5.79 6.42
CA ASP A 326 -0.67 -5.02 5.70
C ASP A 326 0.46 -5.94 5.23
N HIS A 327 0.92 -5.71 4.00
CA HIS A 327 2.13 -6.27 3.42
C HIS A 327 2.35 -7.76 3.69
N ILE A 328 1.36 -8.58 3.32
CA ILE A 328 1.40 -10.03 3.53
C ILE A 328 2.61 -10.68 2.84
N ASP A 329 3.04 -10.14 1.70
CA ASP A 329 4.18 -10.63 0.93
C ASP A 329 5.52 -10.40 1.64
N GLY A 330 5.55 -9.57 2.69
CA GLY A 330 6.70 -9.38 3.55
C GLY A 330 6.88 -10.50 4.58
N LEU A 331 5.91 -11.40 4.77
CA LEU A 331 6.02 -12.49 5.73
C LEU A 331 6.85 -13.67 5.18
N GLN A 332 7.52 -14.39 6.07
CA GLN A 332 8.29 -15.58 5.69
C GLN A 332 7.38 -16.75 5.28
N ASP A 333 6.27 -16.93 6.01
CA ASP A 333 5.27 -17.96 5.77
C ASP A 333 3.84 -17.40 5.91
N PRO A 334 3.32 -16.74 4.85
CA PRO A 334 1.98 -16.18 4.85
C PRO A 334 0.87 -17.20 5.11
N ALA A 335 1.01 -18.44 4.60
CA ALA A 335 -0.01 -19.47 4.73
C ALA A 335 -0.17 -19.91 6.19
N GLU A 336 0.95 -20.20 6.87
CA GLU A 336 0.95 -20.51 8.30
C GLU A 336 0.46 -19.33 9.15
N TYR A 337 0.84 -18.09 8.79
CA TYR A 337 0.35 -16.90 9.47
C TYR A 337 -1.18 -16.75 9.37
N ILE A 338 -1.75 -16.89 8.17
CA ILE A 338 -3.21 -16.86 7.96
C ILE A 338 -3.89 -18.00 8.73
N TYR A 339 -3.31 -19.20 8.73
CA TYR A 339 -3.83 -20.33 9.49
C TYR A 339 -3.92 -20.01 10.99
N ARG A 340 -2.85 -19.46 11.58
CA ARG A 340 -2.86 -19.04 12.99
C ARG A 340 -3.86 -17.93 13.28
N LEU A 341 -4.01 -16.97 12.36
CA LEU A 341 -5.08 -15.96 12.48
C LEU A 341 -6.46 -16.61 12.49
N ARG A 342 -6.69 -17.64 11.67
CA ARG A 342 -7.98 -18.37 11.66
C ARG A 342 -8.23 -19.17 12.91
N GLU A 343 -7.20 -19.81 13.45
CA GLU A 343 -7.31 -20.48 14.75
C GLU A 343 -7.63 -19.48 15.88
N LEU A 344 -7.04 -18.28 15.82
CA LEU A 344 -7.24 -17.26 16.86
C LEU A 344 -8.58 -16.52 16.75
N PHE A 345 -8.96 -16.07 15.55
CA PHE A 345 -10.16 -15.24 15.32
C PHE A 345 -11.38 -16.05 14.85
N GLY A 346 -11.20 -17.32 14.49
CA GLY A 346 -12.24 -18.16 13.93
C GLY A 346 -12.62 -17.80 12.48
N ASN A 347 -13.59 -18.54 11.95
CA ASN A 347 -14.05 -18.41 10.56
C ASN A 347 -14.96 -17.21 10.32
N ASN A 348 -15.57 -16.65 11.37
CA ASN A 348 -16.54 -15.56 11.26
C ASN A 348 -15.87 -14.19 11.09
N CYS A 349 -14.60 -14.07 11.48
CA CYS A 349 -13.82 -12.85 11.30
C CYS A 349 -13.57 -12.60 9.81
N TYR A 350 -13.87 -11.41 9.31
CA TYR A 350 -13.55 -11.04 7.93
C TYR A 350 -12.07 -10.69 7.82
N ILE A 351 -11.28 -11.41 7.01
CA ILE A 351 -9.84 -11.19 6.85
C ILE A 351 -9.50 -11.06 5.37
N ILE A 352 -8.94 -9.92 5.02
CA ILE A 352 -8.38 -9.60 3.70
C ILE A 352 -6.90 -9.25 3.84
N ALA A 353 -6.16 -9.28 2.73
CA ALA A 353 -4.76 -8.89 2.70
C ALA A 353 -4.47 -7.83 1.63
N GLU A 354 -3.59 -6.89 1.95
CA GLU A 354 -2.90 -6.10 0.95
C GLU A 354 -1.94 -7.01 0.19
N LYS A 355 -2.33 -7.36 -1.03
CA LYS A 355 -1.55 -8.17 -1.96
C LYS A 355 -1.74 -7.63 -3.35
N ILE A 356 -0.63 -7.27 -4.00
CA ILE A 356 -0.64 -6.75 -5.36
C ILE A 356 -0.66 -7.94 -6.33
N LEU A 357 -1.75 -8.09 -7.08
CA LEU A 357 -1.88 -9.13 -8.09
C LEU A 357 -1.46 -8.56 -9.45
N ALA A 358 -0.47 -9.17 -10.10
CA ALA A 358 -0.05 -8.74 -11.45
C ALA A 358 -0.67 -9.62 -12.55
N GLY A 359 -1.23 -8.98 -13.58
CA GLY A 359 -1.70 -9.66 -14.80
C GLY A 359 -2.88 -10.61 -14.59
N HIS A 360 -2.61 -11.91 -14.68
CA HIS A 360 -3.57 -13.01 -14.50
C HIS A 360 -3.39 -13.77 -13.18
N GLU A 361 -2.55 -13.24 -12.28
CA GLU A 361 -2.37 -13.85 -10.96
C GLU A 361 -3.67 -13.85 -10.16
N THR A 362 -3.87 -14.89 -9.36
CA THR A 362 -4.96 -15.00 -8.39
C THR A 362 -4.39 -15.17 -6.99
N LEU A 363 -5.19 -14.86 -5.97
CA LEU A 363 -4.80 -15.14 -4.59
C LEU A 363 -4.54 -16.64 -4.41
N PRO A 364 -3.48 -17.04 -3.69
CA PRO A 364 -3.19 -18.46 -3.46
C PRO A 364 -4.42 -19.22 -2.94
N GLU A 365 -4.72 -20.35 -3.56
CA GLU A 365 -5.97 -21.06 -3.27
C GLU A 365 -6.07 -21.54 -1.82
N ARG A 366 -4.95 -21.75 -1.14
CA ARG A 366 -4.91 -22.27 0.24
C ARG A 366 -5.00 -21.18 1.30
N TRP A 367 -4.90 -19.91 0.89
CA TRP A 367 -5.07 -18.80 1.80
C TRP A 367 -6.54 -18.68 2.16
N ALA A 368 -6.83 -18.96 3.42
CA ALA A 368 -8.16 -18.83 4.01
C ALA A 368 -8.53 -17.35 4.22
N LEU A 369 -8.43 -16.53 3.17
CA LEU A 369 -8.81 -15.11 3.13
C LEU A 369 -10.16 -14.94 2.43
N GLN A 370 -10.87 -13.87 2.76
CA GLN A 370 -12.04 -13.41 2.01
C GLN A 370 -11.64 -12.72 0.70
N GLY A 371 -10.43 -12.18 0.60
CA GLY A 371 -9.97 -11.51 -0.60
C GLY A 371 -8.77 -10.58 -0.42
N SER A 372 -8.52 -9.74 -1.43
CA SER A 372 -7.51 -8.69 -1.46
C SER A 372 -8.10 -7.34 -1.07
N THR A 373 -7.24 -6.33 -0.90
CA THR A 373 -7.64 -4.91 -0.80
C THR A 373 -8.08 -4.28 -2.12
N GLY A 374 -8.02 -4.99 -3.24
CA GLY A 374 -8.71 -4.59 -4.48
C GLY A 374 -7.90 -3.88 -5.55
N TYR A 375 -6.57 -3.81 -5.47
CA TYR A 375 -5.74 -3.19 -6.53
C TYR A 375 -5.93 -3.85 -7.90
N ASP A 376 -6.25 -5.15 -7.93
CA ASP A 376 -6.62 -5.88 -9.14
C ASP A 376 -7.92 -5.35 -9.78
N PHE A 377 -8.88 -4.96 -8.94
CA PHE A 377 -10.12 -4.34 -9.40
C PHE A 377 -9.85 -2.92 -9.92
N LEU A 378 -9.06 -2.13 -9.20
CA LEU A 378 -8.64 -0.78 -9.62
C LEU A 378 -8.00 -0.81 -11.01
N ALA A 379 -7.01 -1.68 -11.21
CA ALA A 379 -6.32 -1.84 -12.48
C ALA A 379 -7.28 -2.27 -13.60
N GLY A 380 -8.16 -3.25 -13.32
CA GLY A 380 -9.15 -3.72 -14.29
C GLY A 380 -10.12 -2.64 -14.75
N VAL A 381 -10.62 -1.80 -13.83
CA VAL A 381 -11.53 -0.69 -14.18
C VAL A 381 -10.77 0.43 -14.90
N SER A 382 -9.55 0.74 -14.49
CA SER A 382 -8.71 1.73 -15.18
C SER A 382 -8.50 1.34 -16.64
N GLN A 383 -8.09 0.08 -16.89
CA GLN A 383 -7.88 -0.44 -18.24
C GLN A 383 -9.17 -0.51 -19.07
N LEU A 384 -10.31 -0.84 -18.45
CA LEU A 384 -11.62 -0.81 -19.12
C LEU A 384 -12.00 0.59 -19.62
N LEU A 385 -11.59 1.64 -18.89
CA LEU A 385 -11.91 3.04 -19.18
C LEU A 385 -10.81 3.75 -19.99
N THR A 386 -9.89 2.99 -20.60
CA THR A 386 -8.83 3.49 -21.48
C THR A 386 -9.12 3.11 -22.93
N ASP A 387 -9.02 4.05 -23.87
CA ASP A 387 -9.11 3.77 -25.30
C ASP A 387 -7.89 2.98 -25.78
N GLU A 388 -8.10 1.81 -26.37
CA GLU A 388 -7.00 0.97 -26.85
C GLU A 388 -6.21 1.62 -28.00
N GLU A 389 -6.89 2.27 -28.96
CA GLU A 389 -6.23 2.92 -30.09
C GLU A 389 -5.48 4.18 -29.64
N GLY A 390 -6.11 4.98 -28.78
CA GLY A 390 -5.54 6.17 -28.18
C GLY A 390 -4.32 5.87 -27.31
N MET A 391 -4.40 4.86 -26.46
CA MET A 391 -3.26 4.41 -25.65
C MET A 391 -2.08 3.99 -26.53
N GLU A 392 -2.32 3.27 -27.63
CA GLU A 392 -1.24 2.88 -28.54
C GLU A 392 -0.69 4.08 -29.34
N LYS A 393 -1.50 5.08 -29.70
CA LYS A 393 -1.02 6.34 -30.29
C LYS A 393 -0.11 7.10 -29.32
N LEU A 394 -0.53 7.30 -28.06
CA LEU A 394 0.27 7.94 -27.03
C LEU A 394 1.55 7.14 -26.72
N GLY A 395 1.43 5.82 -26.63
CA GLY A 395 2.55 4.91 -26.44
C GLY A 395 3.58 4.98 -27.57
N ARG A 396 3.15 5.04 -28.84
CA ARG A 396 4.06 5.23 -29.99
C ARG A 396 4.73 6.59 -29.96
N PHE A 397 3.99 7.66 -29.66
CA PHE A 397 4.56 8.99 -29.49
C PHE A 397 5.64 8.99 -28.40
N TYR A 398 5.34 8.43 -27.23
CA TYR A 398 6.29 8.34 -26.12
C TYR A 398 7.54 7.52 -26.50
N ARG A 399 7.37 6.32 -27.07
CA ARG A 399 8.50 5.45 -27.48
C ARG A 399 9.36 6.06 -28.59
N ALA A 400 8.81 6.94 -29.42
CA ALA A 400 9.57 7.65 -30.45
C ALA A 400 10.50 8.72 -29.86
N HIS A 401 10.12 9.33 -28.73
CA HIS A 401 10.93 10.34 -28.03
C HIS A 401 11.89 9.72 -27.02
N PHE A 402 11.57 8.53 -26.49
CA PHE A 402 12.36 7.80 -25.49
C PHE A 402 12.65 6.35 -25.96
N PRO A 403 13.44 6.16 -27.05
CA PRO A 403 13.66 4.84 -27.65
C PRO A 403 14.32 3.83 -26.70
N GLU A 404 15.12 4.29 -25.75
CA GLU A 404 15.73 3.48 -24.68
C GLU A 404 14.70 2.91 -23.70
N LEU A 405 13.54 3.55 -23.56
CA LEU A 405 12.42 3.12 -22.72
C LEU A 405 11.39 2.27 -23.47
N SER A 406 11.58 2.04 -24.78
CA SER A 406 10.63 1.32 -25.64
C SER A 406 10.32 -0.12 -25.19
N GLN A 407 11.25 -0.77 -24.51
CA GLN A 407 11.10 -2.12 -23.96
C GLN A 407 10.84 -2.07 -22.46
N TYR A 408 9.59 -1.87 -22.06
CA TYR A 408 9.22 -1.81 -20.64
C TYR A 408 9.71 -3.01 -19.80
N PRO A 409 9.65 -4.28 -20.26
CA PRO A 409 10.22 -5.40 -19.50
C PRO A 409 11.73 -5.29 -19.27
N LYS A 410 12.48 -4.65 -20.18
CA LYS A 410 13.91 -4.38 -20.01
C LYS A 410 14.13 -3.28 -18.98
N LEU A 411 13.34 -2.21 -19.00
CA LEU A 411 13.35 -1.14 -17.99
C LEU A 411 13.01 -1.70 -16.59
N ALA A 412 11.93 -2.46 -16.48
CA ALA A 412 11.50 -3.10 -15.24
C ALA A 412 12.64 -3.91 -14.59
N ARG A 413 13.32 -4.75 -15.38
CA ARG A 413 14.48 -5.52 -14.90
C ARG A 413 15.66 -4.64 -14.53
N SER A 414 16.01 -3.64 -15.35
CA SER A 414 17.15 -2.76 -15.04
C SER A 414 16.93 -1.96 -13.76
N LYS A 415 15.69 -1.56 -13.47
CA LYS A 415 15.35 -0.88 -12.22
C LYS A 415 15.33 -1.82 -11.01
N LYS A 416 14.90 -3.08 -11.16
CA LYS A 416 15.14 -4.10 -10.11
C LYS A 416 16.64 -4.28 -9.86
N GLN A 417 17.47 -4.40 -10.90
CA GLN A 417 18.93 -4.52 -10.75
C GLN A 417 19.53 -3.29 -10.04
N LEU A 418 19.12 -2.08 -10.41
CA LEU A 418 19.56 -0.84 -9.78
C LEU A 418 19.29 -0.84 -8.27
N VAL A 419 18.06 -1.18 -7.87
CA VAL A 419 17.67 -1.27 -6.45
C VAL A 419 18.49 -2.34 -5.72
N LEU A 420 18.64 -3.53 -6.32
CA LEU A 420 19.43 -4.62 -5.75
C LEU A 420 20.87 -4.20 -5.48
N GLU A 421 21.50 -3.49 -6.42
CA GLU A 421 22.90 -3.10 -6.32
C GLU A 421 23.15 -1.91 -5.40
N LYS A 422 22.22 -0.94 -5.37
CA LYS A 422 22.44 0.36 -4.74
C LYS A 422 21.70 0.56 -3.41
N GLN A 423 20.70 -0.27 -3.10
CA GLN A 423 19.84 -0.10 -1.92
C GLN A 423 19.70 -1.37 -1.08
N LEU A 424 19.69 -2.54 -1.73
CA LEU A 424 19.44 -3.83 -1.07
C LEU A 424 20.63 -4.81 -1.17
N ASN A 425 21.84 -4.28 -1.32
CA ASN A 425 23.05 -5.07 -1.54
C ASN A 425 23.45 -5.85 -0.28
N GLY A 426 23.29 -5.23 0.90
CA GLY A 426 23.50 -5.88 2.19
C GLY A 426 22.62 -7.11 2.36
N GLU A 427 21.32 -7.01 2.11
CA GLU A 427 20.39 -8.15 2.16
C GLU A 427 20.72 -9.22 1.11
N TRP A 428 21.12 -8.82 -0.09
CA TRP A 428 21.59 -9.76 -1.12
C TRP A 428 22.80 -10.57 -0.63
N ASP A 429 23.78 -9.93 0.01
CA ASP A 429 24.89 -10.62 0.65
C ASP A 429 24.41 -11.56 1.77
N ASN A 430 23.39 -11.16 2.53
CA ASN A 430 22.81 -12.00 3.59
C ASN A 430 22.24 -13.31 3.01
N LEU A 431 21.54 -13.25 1.88
CA LEU A 431 20.99 -14.44 1.21
C LEU A 431 22.09 -15.39 0.70
N VAL A 432 23.16 -14.84 0.11
CA VAL A 432 24.31 -15.66 -0.34
C VAL A 432 24.93 -16.36 0.86
N ARG A 433 25.18 -15.65 1.96
CA ARG A 433 25.72 -16.26 3.19
C ARG A 433 24.81 -17.32 3.77
N GLU A 434 23.49 -17.10 3.70
CA GLU A 434 22.50 -18.06 4.17
C GLU A 434 22.58 -19.38 3.39
N ALA A 435 22.82 -19.33 2.08
CA ALA A 435 23.02 -20.54 1.26
C ALA A 435 24.22 -21.38 1.73
N PHE A 436 25.35 -20.74 2.07
CA PHE A 436 26.51 -21.41 2.66
C PHE A 436 26.21 -21.94 4.07
N ARG A 437 25.55 -21.14 4.92
CA ARG A 437 25.19 -21.53 6.30
C ARG A 437 24.29 -22.75 6.33
N LEU A 438 23.34 -22.83 5.40
CA LEU A 438 22.41 -23.93 5.22
C LEU A 438 23.03 -25.14 4.49
N LYS A 439 24.30 -25.06 4.08
CA LYS A 439 25.04 -26.12 3.38
C LYS A 439 24.35 -26.56 2.07
N LEU A 440 23.74 -25.59 1.38
CA LEU A 440 23.11 -25.79 0.06
C LEU A 440 24.12 -25.60 -1.09
N VAL A 441 25.28 -25.03 -0.78
CA VAL A 441 26.41 -24.84 -1.68
C VAL A 441 27.68 -25.34 -1.01
N LEU A 442 28.67 -25.77 -1.79
CA LEU A 442 29.94 -26.27 -1.28
C LEU A 442 30.84 -25.10 -0.84
N PRO A 443 31.69 -25.26 0.21
CA PRO A 443 32.58 -24.20 0.68
C PRO A 443 33.49 -23.56 -0.39
N GLU A 444 33.89 -24.35 -1.40
CA GLU A 444 34.72 -23.95 -2.53
C GLU A 444 33.96 -23.24 -3.67
N THR A 445 32.64 -23.12 -3.55
CA THR A 445 31.82 -22.41 -4.54
C THR A 445 32.22 -20.95 -4.61
N ASP A 446 32.46 -20.42 -5.81
CA ASP A 446 32.77 -19.00 -6.02
C ASP A 446 31.61 -18.13 -5.54
N LYS A 447 31.83 -17.45 -4.41
CA LYS A 447 30.84 -16.60 -3.75
C LYS A 447 30.42 -15.41 -4.63
N ALA A 448 31.34 -14.81 -5.38
CA ALA A 448 31.03 -13.68 -6.24
C ALA A 448 30.16 -14.13 -7.42
N LYS A 449 30.52 -15.24 -8.05
CA LYS A 449 29.73 -15.83 -9.14
C LYS A 449 28.33 -16.27 -8.69
N LEU A 450 28.22 -16.88 -7.50
CA LEU A 450 26.94 -17.25 -6.90
C LEU A 450 26.09 -16.01 -6.56
N LYS A 451 26.71 -14.95 -6.01
CA LYS A 451 26.03 -13.68 -5.74
C LYS A 451 25.41 -13.15 -7.01
N THR A 452 26.20 -12.94 -8.07
CA THR A 452 25.71 -12.47 -9.38
C THR A 452 24.59 -13.35 -9.92
N ALA A 453 24.76 -14.67 -9.92
CA ALA A 453 23.72 -15.61 -10.38
C ALA A 453 22.40 -15.48 -9.59
N LEU A 454 22.48 -15.33 -8.26
CA LEU A 454 21.31 -15.12 -7.42
C LEU A 454 20.62 -13.78 -7.73
N GLY A 455 21.39 -12.73 -8.01
CA GLY A 455 20.86 -11.44 -8.45
C GLY A 455 20.13 -11.54 -9.79
N ASP A 456 20.77 -12.15 -10.80
CA ASP A 456 20.20 -12.40 -12.12
C ASP A 456 18.86 -13.15 -12.01
N PHE A 457 18.83 -14.23 -11.21
CA PHE A 457 17.63 -14.99 -10.93
C PHE A 457 16.52 -14.15 -10.29
N MET A 458 16.83 -13.39 -9.22
CA MET A 458 15.83 -12.59 -8.51
C MET A 458 15.24 -11.44 -9.35
N VAL A 459 16.04 -10.85 -10.24
CA VAL A 459 15.57 -9.81 -11.17
C VAL A 459 14.67 -10.40 -12.26
N CYS A 460 14.93 -11.63 -12.68
CA CYS A 460 14.12 -12.38 -13.65
C CYS A 460 12.84 -12.99 -13.05
N LEU A 461 12.73 -13.09 -11.73
CA LEU A 461 11.45 -13.45 -11.11
C LEU A 461 10.36 -12.43 -11.51
N PRO A 462 9.12 -12.89 -11.75
CA PRO A 462 8.01 -11.99 -12.06
C PRO A 462 7.77 -10.99 -10.92
N ALA A 463 6.94 -9.98 -11.16
CA ALA A 463 6.55 -9.01 -10.11
C ALA A 463 5.99 -9.70 -8.86
N ASN A 464 5.41 -10.89 -9.04
CA ASN A 464 4.85 -11.73 -7.98
C ASN A 464 5.92 -12.68 -7.43
N ARG A 465 5.87 -12.93 -6.13
CA ARG A 465 6.70 -13.97 -5.50
C ARG A 465 5.98 -15.31 -5.51
N VAL A 466 6.76 -16.38 -5.56
CA VAL A 466 6.30 -17.76 -5.29
C VAL A 466 6.14 -17.97 -3.78
N TYR A 467 5.17 -18.77 -3.37
CA TYR A 467 4.91 -19.12 -1.96
C TYR A 467 5.24 -20.59 -1.70
N PRO A 468 6.51 -20.93 -1.41
CA PRO A 468 6.88 -22.32 -1.18
C PRO A 468 6.34 -22.80 0.18
N GLU A 469 5.17 -23.45 0.16
CA GLU A 469 4.44 -23.89 1.37
C GLU A 469 4.87 -25.29 1.87
N GLY A 470 5.46 -26.11 1.01
CA GLY A 470 5.78 -27.50 1.33
C GLY A 470 6.85 -28.10 0.43
N TRP A 471 7.17 -29.38 0.69
CA TRP A 471 8.13 -30.14 -0.13
C TRP A 471 7.54 -31.49 -0.57
N PRO A 472 7.74 -31.91 -1.83
CA PRO A 472 8.30 -31.14 -2.94
C PRO A 472 7.46 -29.88 -3.25
N LEU A 473 8.02 -28.93 -4.00
CA LEU A 473 7.28 -27.73 -4.41
C LEU A 473 6.07 -28.11 -5.27
N ALA A 474 5.04 -27.27 -5.27
CA ALA A 474 3.95 -27.44 -6.22
C ALA A 474 4.49 -27.29 -7.66
N PRO A 475 4.00 -28.06 -8.63
CA PRO A 475 4.49 -27.99 -10.02
C PRO A 475 4.41 -26.59 -10.63
N ALA A 476 3.36 -25.82 -10.31
CA ALA A 476 3.21 -24.45 -10.77
C ALA A 476 4.28 -23.51 -10.18
N ASP A 477 4.61 -23.67 -8.89
CA ASP A 477 5.65 -22.90 -8.22
C ASP A 477 7.03 -23.22 -8.80
N ALA A 478 7.34 -24.51 -8.97
CA ALA A 478 8.60 -24.95 -9.56
C ALA A 478 8.78 -24.42 -10.99
N LEU A 479 7.71 -24.44 -11.81
CA LEU A 479 7.74 -23.91 -13.17
C LEU A 479 8.08 -22.41 -13.20
N VAL A 480 7.54 -21.61 -12.29
CA VAL A 480 7.87 -20.17 -12.21
C VAL A 480 9.34 -19.96 -11.87
N LEU A 481 9.89 -20.74 -10.95
CA LEU A 481 11.31 -20.67 -10.58
C LEU A 481 12.21 -21.11 -11.75
N ASP A 482 11.84 -22.19 -12.44
CA ASP A 482 12.56 -22.70 -13.61
C ASP A 482 12.60 -21.68 -14.76
N LEU A 483 11.45 -21.07 -15.09
CA LEU A 483 11.38 -20.03 -16.13
C LEU A 483 12.24 -18.80 -15.79
N ALA A 484 12.32 -18.43 -14.51
CA ALA A 484 13.18 -17.33 -14.09
C ALA A 484 14.68 -17.69 -14.20
N VAL A 485 15.07 -18.93 -13.92
CA VAL A 485 16.43 -19.43 -14.17
C VAL A 485 16.74 -19.43 -15.66
N GLU A 486 15.83 -19.92 -16.49
CA GLU A 486 16.01 -19.97 -17.94
C GLU A 486 16.17 -18.56 -18.54
N ASP A 487 15.33 -17.60 -18.13
CA ASP A 487 15.48 -16.19 -18.55
C ASP A 487 16.80 -15.58 -18.06
N ALA A 488 17.25 -15.93 -16.85
CA ALA A 488 18.54 -15.47 -16.31
C ALA A 488 19.73 -16.05 -17.11
N ILE A 489 19.72 -17.35 -17.45
CA ILE A 489 20.78 -18.00 -18.23
C ILE A 489 20.88 -17.38 -19.63
N LEU A 490 19.75 -17.14 -20.28
CA LEU A 490 19.71 -16.50 -21.61
C LEU A 490 20.34 -15.12 -21.61
N ARG A 491 20.21 -14.37 -20.50
CA ARG A 491 20.72 -13.00 -20.36
C ARG A 491 22.18 -12.95 -19.92
N ASN A 492 22.59 -13.87 -19.06
CA ASN A 492 23.95 -13.93 -18.55
C ASN A 492 24.51 -15.37 -18.59
N PRO A 493 24.94 -15.86 -19.76
CA PRO A 493 25.48 -17.22 -19.88
C PRO A 493 26.73 -17.47 -19.00
N ALA A 494 27.46 -16.41 -18.64
CA ALA A 494 28.66 -16.52 -17.81
C ALA A 494 28.36 -17.05 -16.38
N THR A 495 27.16 -16.80 -15.86
CA THR A 495 26.69 -17.31 -14.55
C THR A 495 25.93 -18.63 -14.67
N GLY A 496 25.80 -19.22 -15.87
CA GLY A 496 24.98 -20.41 -16.14
C GLY A 496 25.21 -21.59 -15.19
N THR A 497 26.46 -21.97 -14.91
CA THR A 497 26.76 -23.05 -13.96
C THR A 497 26.27 -22.76 -12.53
N ALA A 498 26.34 -21.50 -12.08
CA ALA A 498 25.85 -21.10 -10.76
C ALA A 498 24.31 -20.98 -10.74
N LEU A 499 23.69 -20.60 -11.86
CA LEU A 499 22.24 -20.62 -12.04
C LEU A 499 21.67 -22.05 -12.01
N GLU A 500 22.35 -23.02 -12.62
CA GLU A 500 21.98 -24.43 -12.51
C GLU A 500 22.16 -24.98 -11.08
N LEU A 501 23.16 -24.51 -10.35
CA LEU A 501 23.30 -24.81 -8.91
C LEU A 501 22.13 -24.25 -8.09
N ILE A 502 21.64 -23.05 -8.44
CA ILE A 502 20.44 -22.46 -7.85
C ILE A 502 19.20 -23.30 -8.22
N ARG A 503 19.07 -23.72 -9.49
CA ARG A 503 17.98 -24.60 -9.96
C ARG A 503 17.87 -25.88 -9.16
N ALA A 504 19.02 -26.48 -8.88
CA ALA A 504 19.10 -27.68 -8.06
C ALA A 504 18.56 -27.47 -6.64
N TRP A 505 18.38 -26.24 -6.15
CA TRP A 505 17.81 -26.02 -4.80
C TRP A 505 16.40 -26.56 -4.66
N TRP A 506 15.59 -26.67 -5.72
CA TRP A 506 14.22 -27.21 -5.66
C TRP A 506 14.03 -28.62 -6.25
N ASP A 507 15.10 -29.40 -6.41
CA ASP A 507 14.99 -30.81 -6.81
C ASP A 507 14.09 -31.63 -5.87
N SER A 508 13.10 -32.31 -6.42
CA SER A 508 12.10 -33.05 -5.64
C SER A 508 12.71 -34.17 -4.76
N ASP A 509 13.77 -34.84 -5.22
CA ASP A 509 14.39 -36.02 -4.60
C ASP A 509 15.35 -35.72 -3.42
N LYS A 510 15.28 -34.53 -2.82
CA LYS A 510 16.14 -34.16 -1.68
C LYS A 510 15.83 -34.97 -0.42
N LYS A 511 16.89 -35.33 0.32
CA LYS A 511 16.77 -35.83 1.69
C LYS A 511 16.09 -34.79 2.58
N GLN A 512 15.32 -35.22 3.58
CA GLN A 512 14.52 -34.35 4.45
C GLN A 512 15.27 -33.13 5.00
N GLN A 513 16.52 -33.31 5.45
CA GLN A 513 17.33 -32.21 5.98
C GLN A 513 17.68 -31.16 4.91
N GLN A 514 18.06 -31.61 3.71
CA GLN A 514 18.36 -30.74 2.58
C GLN A 514 17.11 -30.06 2.05
N ALA A 515 15.97 -30.77 1.99
CA ALA A 515 14.68 -30.20 1.64
C ALA A 515 14.26 -29.09 2.61
N THR A 516 14.45 -29.30 3.93
CA THR A 516 14.13 -28.28 4.95
C THR A 516 15.02 -27.04 4.81
N ALA A 517 16.31 -27.24 4.55
CA ALA A 517 17.26 -26.15 4.31
C ALA A 517 16.89 -25.36 3.04
N ALA A 518 16.64 -26.06 1.93
CA ALA A 518 16.23 -25.47 0.66
C ALA A 518 14.94 -24.66 0.81
N LEU A 519 13.91 -25.24 1.44
CA LEU A 519 12.64 -24.56 1.71
C LEU A 519 12.84 -23.28 2.54
N THR A 520 13.72 -23.33 3.55
CA THR A 520 14.04 -22.15 4.38
C THR A 520 14.68 -21.03 3.55
N LEU A 521 15.65 -21.37 2.70
CA LEU A 521 16.30 -20.40 1.83
C LEU A 521 15.33 -19.84 0.78
N LEU A 522 14.54 -20.70 0.13
CA LEU A 522 13.55 -20.29 -0.86
C LEU A 522 12.50 -19.33 -0.27
N LYS A 523 12.02 -19.59 0.95
CA LYS A 523 11.11 -18.66 1.66
C LYS A 523 11.73 -17.27 1.83
N LYS A 524 13.02 -17.20 2.21
CA LYS A 524 13.74 -15.93 2.36
C LYS A 524 14.01 -15.24 1.02
N ILE A 525 14.40 -16.00 -0.01
CA ILE A 525 14.62 -15.47 -1.36
C ILE A 525 13.33 -14.89 -1.92
N THR A 526 12.21 -15.62 -1.83
CA THR A 526 10.95 -15.12 -2.38
C THR A 526 10.39 -13.94 -1.57
N GLN A 527 10.65 -13.90 -0.26
CA GLN A 527 10.32 -12.76 0.61
C GLN A 527 11.07 -11.50 0.19
N PHE A 528 12.37 -11.64 -0.06
CA PHE A 528 13.20 -10.55 -0.57
C PHE A 528 12.84 -10.17 -2.02
N ALA A 529 12.55 -11.13 -2.88
CA ALA A 529 12.18 -10.87 -4.27
C ALA A 529 10.86 -10.08 -4.40
N GLY A 530 9.90 -10.31 -3.50
CA GLY A 530 8.67 -9.49 -3.44
C GLY A 530 8.97 -8.02 -3.12
N GLN A 531 9.86 -7.77 -2.15
CA GLN A 531 10.36 -6.43 -1.83
C GLN A 531 11.09 -5.81 -3.03
N LEU A 532 12.01 -6.56 -3.65
CA LEU A 532 12.76 -6.11 -4.82
C LEU A 532 11.83 -5.71 -5.98
N SER A 533 10.77 -6.48 -6.20
CA SER A 533 9.75 -6.15 -7.20
C SER A 533 8.98 -4.89 -6.86
N ARG A 534 8.59 -4.66 -5.59
CA ARG A 534 7.92 -3.42 -5.18
C ARG A 534 8.83 -2.20 -5.39
N GLU A 535 10.06 -2.24 -4.89
CA GLU A 535 10.99 -1.12 -5.00
C GLU A 535 11.46 -0.87 -6.43
N GLY A 536 11.76 -1.93 -7.19
CA GLY A 536 12.23 -1.82 -8.57
C GLY A 536 11.14 -1.43 -9.58
N LEU A 537 9.90 -1.89 -9.38
CA LEU A 537 8.80 -1.61 -10.30
C LEU A 537 7.98 -0.40 -9.86
N GLN A 538 7.33 -0.51 -8.70
CA GLN A 538 6.36 0.47 -8.22
C GLN A 538 7.05 1.76 -7.75
N GLU A 539 8.14 1.65 -6.99
CA GLU A 539 8.85 2.83 -6.45
C GLU A 539 9.99 3.30 -7.36
N THR A 540 10.13 2.75 -8.59
CA THR A 540 11.18 3.19 -9.52
C THR A 540 10.72 3.19 -10.98
N ALA A 541 10.43 2.01 -11.58
CA ALA A 541 10.10 1.95 -13.01
C ALA A 541 8.84 2.76 -13.39
N TYR A 542 7.83 2.81 -12.51
CA TYR A 542 6.61 3.60 -12.70
C TYR A 542 6.83 5.12 -12.63
N TYR A 543 7.97 5.57 -12.09
CA TYR A 543 8.36 6.98 -12.10
C TYR A 543 9.27 7.34 -13.29
N VAL A 544 9.61 6.35 -14.11
CA VAL A 544 10.44 6.54 -15.32
C VAL A 544 9.60 6.41 -16.59
N TYR A 545 8.70 5.42 -16.67
CA TYR A 545 7.88 5.20 -17.85
C TYR A 545 6.61 6.07 -17.81
N ASN A 546 6.71 7.28 -18.35
CA ASN A 546 5.68 8.32 -18.22
C ASN A 546 4.67 8.36 -19.38
N ALA A 547 4.53 7.29 -20.17
CA ALA A 547 3.66 7.28 -21.36
C ALA A 547 2.22 7.72 -21.07
N LEU A 548 1.62 7.17 -20.00
CA LEU A 548 0.34 7.62 -19.45
C LEU A 548 0.30 7.32 -17.93
N LEU A 549 0.31 8.36 -17.09
CA LEU A 549 0.51 8.20 -15.64
C LEU A 549 -0.62 7.47 -14.91
N SER A 550 -1.83 7.38 -15.49
CA SER A 550 -2.97 6.67 -14.88
C SER A 550 -2.76 5.17 -14.76
N HIS A 551 -1.87 4.59 -15.59
CA HIS A 551 -1.51 3.18 -15.56
C HIS A 551 -0.26 2.87 -14.75
N ASN A 552 0.35 3.89 -14.14
CA ASN A 552 1.49 3.76 -13.26
C ASN A 552 1.00 3.48 -11.82
N GLU A 553 0.07 2.54 -11.65
CA GLU A 553 -0.53 2.19 -10.36
C GLU A 553 -0.22 0.78 -9.90
N ALA A 554 -0.25 0.57 -8.59
CA ALA A 554 -0.07 -0.75 -8.01
C ALA A 554 -1.16 -1.71 -8.55
N GLY A 555 -0.73 -2.87 -9.07
CA GLY A 555 -1.60 -3.85 -9.71
C GLY A 555 -1.89 -3.59 -11.19
N ASP A 556 -1.59 -2.39 -11.70
CA ASP A 556 -1.71 -2.04 -13.12
C ASP A 556 -0.38 -2.19 -13.87
N SER A 557 -0.39 -1.96 -15.19
CA SER A 557 0.76 -2.02 -16.08
C SER A 557 0.85 -0.76 -16.94
N PRO A 558 2.01 -0.05 -16.94
CA PRO A 558 2.23 1.15 -17.77
C PRO A 558 2.14 0.90 -19.28
N VAL A 559 2.33 -0.36 -19.69
CA VAL A 559 2.14 -0.80 -21.07
C VAL A 559 0.83 -1.55 -21.21
N GLN A 560 0.22 -1.40 -22.37
CA GLN A 560 -1.10 -1.91 -22.67
C GLN A 560 -1.23 -3.41 -22.39
N ASN A 561 -2.07 -3.74 -21.39
CA ASN A 561 -2.59 -5.07 -21.17
C ASN A 561 -4.02 -5.07 -21.69
N LYS A 562 -4.23 -5.50 -22.94
CA LYS A 562 -5.51 -5.50 -23.67
C LYS A 562 -6.70 -5.97 -22.80
N CYS A 563 -7.33 -5.07 -22.06
CA CYS A 563 -8.51 -5.35 -21.25
C CYS A 563 -9.74 -4.99 -22.07
N THR A 564 -10.12 -5.90 -22.97
CA THR A 564 -11.37 -5.76 -23.73
C THR A 564 -12.57 -5.78 -22.77
N LEU A 565 -13.73 -5.31 -23.24
CA LEU A 565 -14.99 -5.41 -22.50
C LEU A 565 -15.27 -6.86 -22.07
N ASP A 566 -15.10 -7.82 -22.98
CA ASP A 566 -15.25 -9.25 -22.69
C ASP A 566 -14.23 -9.71 -21.63
N GLY A 567 -12.97 -9.30 -21.75
CA GLY A 567 -11.94 -9.61 -20.77
C GLY A 567 -12.26 -9.06 -19.37
N PHE A 568 -12.89 -7.89 -19.28
CA PHE A 568 -13.38 -7.37 -18.01
C PHE A 568 -14.54 -8.20 -17.45
N HIS A 569 -15.51 -8.59 -18.28
CA HIS A 569 -16.61 -9.48 -17.87
C HIS A 569 -16.11 -10.85 -17.39
N GLU A 570 -15.14 -11.45 -18.09
CA GLU A 570 -14.49 -12.69 -17.67
C GLU A 570 -13.79 -12.53 -16.31
N ARG A 571 -13.05 -11.44 -16.10
CA ARG A 571 -12.43 -11.13 -14.81
C ARG A 571 -13.46 -11.02 -13.68
N MET A 572 -14.60 -10.38 -13.92
CA MET A 572 -15.68 -10.28 -12.92
C MET A 572 -16.33 -11.64 -12.61
N ALA A 573 -16.51 -12.49 -13.63
CA ALA A 573 -17.01 -13.85 -13.45
C ALA A 573 -16.02 -14.72 -12.63
N VAL A 574 -14.73 -14.64 -12.95
CA VAL A 574 -13.66 -15.32 -12.19
C VAL A 574 -13.60 -14.81 -10.76
N ARG A 575 -13.66 -13.49 -10.56
CA ARG A 575 -13.68 -12.85 -9.23
C ARG A 575 -14.85 -13.34 -8.39
N GLN A 576 -16.05 -13.43 -8.96
CA GLN A 576 -17.22 -13.96 -8.26
C GLN A 576 -17.00 -15.38 -7.74
N TYR A 577 -16.25 -16.22 -8.45
CA TYR A 577 -16.01 -17.59 -8.05
C TYR A 577 -14.84 -17.72 -7.04
N LEU A 578 -13.71 -17.05 -7.31
CA LEU A 578 -12.48 -17.24 -6.55
C LEU A 578 -12.32 -16.32 -5.35
N ALA A 579 -12.83 -15.08 -5.44
CA ALA A 579 -12.67 -14.05 -4.42
C ALA A 579 -13.86 -13.07 -4.37
N PRO A 580 -15.11 -13.57 -4.17
CA PRO A 580 -16.33 -12.75 -4.20
C PRO A 580 -16.42 -11.69 -3.10
N PHE A 581 -15.56 -11.79 -2.08
CA PHE A 581 -15.52 -10.89 -0.93
C PHE A 581 -14.25 -10.03 -0.92
N SER A 582 -13.45 -10.02 -1.97
CA SER A 582 -12.38 -9.01 -2.14
C SER A 582 -12.97 -7.60 -2.21
N LEU A 583 -12.19 -6.61 -1.78
CA LEU A 583 -12.58 -5.21 -1.92
C LEU A 583 -12.53 -4.77 -3.39
N ASN A 584 -13.51 -3.97 -3.81
CA ASN A 584 -13.50 -3.22 -5.06
C ASN A 584 -13.02 -1.81 -4.71
N THR A 585 -11.70 -1.58 -4.81
CA THR A 585 -11.11 -0.28 -4.50
C THR A 585 -10.79 0.48 -5.78
N THR A 586 -10.85 1.81 -5.70
CA THR A 586 -10.41 2.72 -6.78
C THR A 586 -9.53 3.83 -6.23
N ALA A 587 -9.43 4.03 -4.93
CA ALA A 587 -8.45 4.92 -4.30
C ALA A 587 -8.04 4.32 -2.97
N THR A 588 -6.79 4.56 -2.56
CA THR A 588 -6.28 4.15 -1.26
C THR A 588 -5.36 5.23 -0.69
N HIS A 589 -4.81 5.00 0.50
CA HIS A 589 -3.77 5.87 1.05
C HIS A 589 -2.39 5.71 0.38
N ASP A 590 -2.26 4.74 -0.53
CA ASP A 590 -1.01 4.38 -1.23
C ASP A 590 -1.11 4.49 -2.76
N THR A 591 -2.28 4.84 -3.32
CA THR A 591 -2.40 5.12 -4.76
C THR A 591 -1.58 6.37 -5.10
N ARG A 592 -0.89 6.34 -6.24
CA ARG A 592 -0.10 7.49 -6.74
C ARG A 592 -0.98 8.64 -7.19
N TRP A 593 -2.21 8.36 -7.61
CA TRP A 593 -3.13 9.38 -8.07
C TRP A 593 -4.52 9.12 -7.50
N GLY A 594 -5.24 10.19 -7.20
CA GLY A 594 -6.65 10.15 -6.85
C GLY A 594 -7.50 9.47 -7.92
N GLU A 595 -8.63 8.91 -7.53
CA GLU A 595 -9.40 8.06 -8.46
C GLU A 595 -9.97 8.82 -9.67
N ASP A 596 -10.22 10.12 -9.54
CA ASP A 596 -10.73 10.95 -10.64
C ASP A 596 -9.59 11.61 -11.42
N ALA A 597 -8.45 11.90 -10.79
CA ALA A 597 -7.20 12.28 -11.47
C ALA A 597 -6.77 11.22 -12.50
N ARG A 598 -6.82 9.94 -12.14
CA ARG A 598 -6.49 8.85 -13.09
C ARG A 598 -7.47 8.77 -14.24
N ILE A 599 -8.77 8.93 -13.97
CA ILE A 599 -9.78 8.90 -15.02
C ILE A 599 -9.66 10.12 -15.96
N ARG A 600 -9.29 11.29 -15.44
CA ARG A 600 -8.97 12.45 -16.28
C ARG A 600 -7.77 12.18 -17.19
N LEU A 601 -6.73 11.53 -16.69
CA LEU A 601 -5.61 11.08 -17.51
C LEU A 601 -6.04 10.04 -18.56
N ASN A 602 -6.88 9.05 -18.21
CA ASN A 602 -7.43 8.10 -19.19
C ASN A 602 -8.18 8.82 -20.32
N ALA A 603 -8.84 9.94 -20.06
CA ALA A 603 -9.54 10.73 -21.08
C ALA A 603 -8.61 11.29 -22.17
N LEU A 604 -7.29 11.37 -21.94
CA LEU A 604 -6.31 11.72 -22.99
C LEU A 604 -6.34 10.74 -24.16
N THR A 605 -6.67 9.48 -23.89
CA THR A 605 -6.76 8.44 -24.93
C THR A 605 -7.92 8.66 -25.90
N ILE A 606 -8.87 9.55 -25.58
CA ILE A 606 -9.94 9.98 -26.49
C ILE A 606 -9.41 10.99 -27.51
N PHE A 607 -8.48 11.85 -27.09
CA PHE A 607 -7.94 12.93 -27.92
C PHE A 607 -6.40 12.87 -27.99
N PRO A 608 -5.83 11.73 -28.42
CA PRO A 608 -4.38 11.53 -28.39
C PRO A 608 -3.66 12.55 -29.27
N ASP A 609 -4.20 12.87 -30.44
CA ASP A 609 -3.59 13.82 -31.38
C ASP A 609 -3.59 15.25 -30.81
N LEU A 610 -4.66 15.64 -30.11
CA LEU A 610 -4.73 16.94 -29.44
C LEU A 610 -3.69 17.04 -28.32
N TRP A 611 -3.57 16.00 -27.49
CA TRP A 611 -2.57 15.96 -26.43
C TRP A 611 -1.15 16.06 -26.99
N ILE A 612 -0.84 15.27 -28.03
CA ILE A 612 0.47 15.29 -28.70
C ILE A 612 0.79 16.69 -29.21
N GLN A 613 -0.17 17.33 -29.89
CA GLN A 613 0.00 18.69 -30.39
C GLN A 613 0.26 19.69 -29.26
N GLN A 614 -0.48 19.59 -28.15
CA GLN A 614 -0.31 20.50 -27.01
C GLN A 614 1.05 20.31 -26.35
N VAL A 615 1.48 19.07 -26.11
CA VAL A 615 2.80 18.78 -25.54
C VAL A 615 3.93 19.36 -26.39
N GLN A 616 3.87 19.19 -27.71
CA GLN A 616 4.86 19.76 -28.63
C GLN A 616 4.86 21.30 -28.58
N SER A 617 3.67 21.89 -28.51
CA SER A 617 3.51 23.35 -28.38
C SER A 617 4.06 23.87 -27.07
N TRP A 618 3.76 23.21 -25.94
CA TRP A 618 4.24 23.60 -24.61
C TRP A 618 5.75 23.43 -24.49
N HIS A 619 6.31 22.34 -25.02
CA HIS A 619 7.76 22.15 -25.05
C HIS A 619 8.47 23.29 -25.80
N THR A 620 7.91 23.73 -26.93
CA THR A 620 8.46 24.87 -27.68
C THR A 620 8.28 26.19 -26.91
N MET A 621 7.09 26.41 -26.35
CA MET A 621 6.74 27.64 -25.62
C MET A 621 7.56 27.83 -24.33
N ASN A 622 7.82 26.73 -23.62
CA ASN A 622 8.48 26.74 -22.32
C ASN A 622 10.00 26.52 -22.44
N HIS A 623 10.55 26.45 -23.65
CA HIS A 623 11.97 26.14 -23.90
C HIS A 623 12.91 27.06 -23.12
N ASP A 624 12.63 28.37 -23.12
CA ASP A 624 13.46 29.38 -22.45
C ASP A 624 13.37 29.31 -20.90
N LEU A 625 12.43 28.53 -20.36
CA LEU A 625 12.27 28.31 -18.92
C LEU A 625 13.12 27.14 -18.41
N VAL A 626 13.64 26.30 -19.30
CA VAL A 626 14.46 25.13 -18.95
C VAL A 626 15.88 25.59 -18.61
N THR A 627 16.37 25.19 -17.44
CA THR A 627 17.74 25.51 -17.01
C THR A 627 18.70 24.43 -17.47
N LEU A 628 19.93 24.81 -17.84
CA LEU A 628 21.00 23.86 -18.13
C LEU A 628 21.87 23.64 -16.88
N ILE A 629 21.86 22.42 -16.36
CA ILE A 629 22.76 21.95 -15.30
C ILE A 629 23.76 20.98 -15.93
N ASP A 630 25.04 21.28 -15.87
CA ASP A 630 26.12 20.50 -16.52
C ASP A 630 25.82 20.21 -18.00
N GLU A 631 25.39 21.25 -18.74
CA GLU A 631 25.00 21.19 -20.16
C GLU A 631 23.80 20.28 -20.47
N LYS A 632 23.05 19.83 -19.44
CA LYS A 632 21.83 19.02 -19.60
C LYS A 632 20.59 19.80 -19.16
N PRO A 633 19.45 19.63 -19.86
CA PRO A 633 18.20 20.28 -19.48
C PRO A 633 17.69 19.76 -18.13
N ALA A 634 17.22 20.68 -17.29
CA ALA A 634 16.56 20.44 -16.02
C ALA A 634 15.27 21.32 -15.95
N PRO A 635 14.06 20.71 -15.96
CA PRO A 635 13.82 19.27 -16.10
C PRO A 635 14.22 18.75 -17.49
N ASP A 636 14.50 17.45 -17.59
CA ASP A 636 14.70 16.81 -18.89
C ASP A 636 13.35 16.59 -19.59
N LEU A 637 13.36 16.15 -20.85
CA LEU A 637 12.12 15.99 -21.61
C LEU A 637 11.14 14.96 -21.00
N ASN A 638 11.62 13.91 -20.32
CA ASN A 638 10.76 12.90 -19.72
C ASN A 638 10.11 13.42 -18.42
N ASP A 639 10.86 14.19 -17.65
CA ASP A 639 10.40 14.85 -16.43
C ASP A 639 9.49 16.05 -16.75
N GLU A 640 9.74 16.77 -17.84
CA GLU A 640 8.84 17.79 -18.40
C GLU A 640 7.50 17.16 -18.81
N TYR A 641 7.52 16.02 -19.51
CA TYR A 641 6.32 15.28 -19.90
C TYR A 641 5.53 14.75 -18.68
N PHE A 642 6.24 14.35 -17.61
CA PHE A 642 5.62 14.03 -16.32
C PHE A 642 4.90 15.24 -15.73
N ILE A 643 5.57 16.41 -15.68
CA ILE A 643 5.00 17.64 -15.12
C ILE A 643 3.70 18.01 -15.83
N TYR A 644 3.64 17.96 -17.17
CA TYR A 644 2.41 18.28 -17.91
C TYR A 644 1.23 17.37 -17.55
N GLN A 645 1.47 16.07 -17.41
CA GLN A 645 0.43 15.14 -16.97
C GLN A 645 0.05 15.34 -15.50
N ALA A 646 1.02 15.63 -14.64
CA ALA A 646 0.77 15.90 -13.22
C ALA A 646 -0.11 17.15 -13.04
N VAL A 647 0.16 18.22 -13.79
CA VAL A 647 -0.66 19.43 -13.80
C VAL A 647 -2.09 19.11 -14.24
N LEU A 648 -2.26 18.39 -15.36
CA LEU A 648 -3.59 17.98 -15.82
C LEU A 648 -4.33 17.14 -14.77
N ALA A 649 -3.65 16.16 -14.17
CA ALA A 649 -4.23 15.26 -13.17
C ALA A 649 -4.71 16.01 -11.92
N GLY A 650 -3.90 16.95 -11.41
CA GLY A 650 -4.17 17.67 -10.17
C GLY A 650 -5.04 18.93 -10.31
N LEU A 651 -5.26 19.45 -11.52
CA LEU A 651 -5.95 20.73 -11.73
C LEU A 651 -7.37 20.69 -11.14
N PRO A 652 -7.74 21.54 -10.16
CA PRO A 652 -9.09 21.53 -9.60
C PRO A 652 -10.12 21.99 -10.64
N VAL A 653 -11.36 21.51 -10.52
CA VAL A 653 -12.48 21.92 -11.39
C VAL A 653 -12.78 23.42 -11.30
N SER A 654 -12.43 24.07 -10.18
CA SER A 654 -12.53 25.53 -10.06
C SER A 654 -11.55 26.28 -10.98
N GLY A 655 -10.52 25.61 -11.50
CA GLY A 655 -9.42 26.21 -12.26
C GLY A 655 -8.47 27.05 -11.40
N GLU A 656 -8.65 27.09 -10.07
CA GLU A 656 -7.83 27.89 -9.17
C GLU A 656 -6.42 27.30 -9.03
N THR A 657 -5.40 28.04 -9.49
CA THR A 657 -4.00 27.63 -9.50
C THR A 657 -3.13 28.51 -8.63
N GLY A 658 -3.54 28.72 -7.37
CA GLY A 658 -2.75 29.48 -6.40
C GLY A 658 -1.56 28.70 -5.84
N HIS A 659 -0.83 29.30 -4.88
CA HIS A 659 0.37 28.70 -4.27
C HIS A 659 0.19 27.27 -3.75
N GLY A 660 -1.00 26.91 -3.26
CA GLY A 660 -1.29 25.54 -2.81
C GLY A 660 -1.20 24.51 -3.94
N PHE A 661 -1.69 24.85 -5.14
CA PHE A 661 -1.61 23.98 -6.31
C PHE A 661 -0.16 23.85 -6.81
N THR A 662 0.59 24.95 -6.87
CA THR A 662 2.01 24.93 -7.24
C THR A 662 2.81 24.05 -6.28
N ALA A 663 2.62 24.22 -4.97
CA ALA A 663 3.29 23.40 -3.96
C ALA A 663 2.93 21.91 -4.07
N HIS A 664 1.69 21.60 -4.43
CA HIS A 664 1.22 20.24 -4.67
C HIS A 664 1.94 19.58 -5.85
N ILE A 665 2.00 20.25 -7.02
CA ILE A 665 2.70 19.75 -8.21
C ILE A 665 4.21 19.64 -7.96
N ALA A 666 4.79 20.62 -7.29
CA ALA A 666 6.19 20.61 -6.85
C ALA A 666 6.53 19.39 -5.98
N ALA A 667 5.67 19.06 -5.01
CA ALA A 667 5.86 17.88 -4.17
C ALA A 667 5.77 16.57 -4.96
N ALA A 668 4.81 16.47 -5.89
CA ALA A 668 4.69 15.32 -6.78
C ALA A 668 5.94 15.14 -7.67
N PHE A 669 6.46 16.24 -8.23
CA PHE A 669 7.69 16.24 -9.03
C PHE A 669 8.91 15.81 -8.21
N LEU A 670 9.15 16.41 -7.04
CA LEU A 670 10.29 16.05 -6.18
C LEU A 670 10.26 14.57 -5.78
N LYS A 671 9.07 14.04 -5.50
CA LYS A 671 8.90 12.61 -5.26
C LYS A 671 9.26 11.82 -6.52
N ALA A 672 8.70 12.18 -7.67
CA ALA A 672 8.92 11.45 -8.92
C ALA A 672 10.40 11.36 -9.31
N VAL A 673 11.14 12.47 -9.28
CA VAL A 673 12.57 12.47 -9.67
C VAL A 673 13.44 11.67 -8.71
N ARG A 674 13.14 11.70 -7.40
CA ARG A 674 13.85 10.93 -6.37
C ARG A 674 13.53 9.44 -6.43
N GLU A 675 12.29 9.08 -6.74
CA GLU A 675 11.89 7.67 -6.93
C GLU A 675 12.41 7.10 -8.25
N ALA A 676 12.44 7.88 -9.32
CA ALA A 676 12.97 7.49 -10.63
C ALA A 676 14.46 7.09 -10.59
N LYS A 677 15.22 7.72 -9.68
CA LYS A 677 16.66 7.48 -9.46
C LYS A 677 17.47 7.70 -10.75
N VAL A 678 17.06 8.67 -11.56
CA VAL A 678 17.75 9.05 -12.82
C VAL A 678 18.69 10.23 -12.55
N HIS A 679 18.13 11.35 -12.08
CA HIS A 679 18.90 12.57 -11.79
C HIS A 679 19.08 12.80 -10.29
N SER A 680 18.08 12.48 -9.47
CA SER A 680 18.12 12.66 -8.00
C SER A 680 17.73 11.38 -7.27
N SER A 681 17.99 11.32 -5.97
CA SER A 681 17.57 10.22 -5.09
C SER A 681 17.34 10.72 -3.66
N TRP A 682 16.64 9.93 -2.85
CA TRP A 682 16.49 10.24 -1.41
C TRP A 682 17.80 10.22 -0.64
N LEU A 683 18.77 9.40 -1.07
CA LEU A 683 20.06 9.24 -0.39
C LEU A 683 21.04 10.35 -0.75
N MET A 684 21.11 10.70 -2.03
CA MET A 684 21.94 11.76 -2.59
C MET A 684 21.06 12.64 -3.47
N PRO A 685 20.36 13.63 -2.88
CA PRO A 685 19.56 14.57 -3.64
C PRO A 685 20.44 15.44 -4.54
N ASP A 686 20.12 15.51 -5.83
CA ASP A 686 20.67 16.54 -6.72
C ASP A 686 19.86 17.82 -6.54
N THR A 687 20.30 18.66 -5.61
CA THR A 687 19.59 19.90 -5.29
C THR A 687 19.59 20.89 -6.46
N ALA A 688 20.57 20.85 -7.37
CA ALA A 688 20.61 21.76 -8.51
C ALA A 688 19.52 21.39 -9.53
N TYR A 689 19.43 20.10 -9.87
CA TYR A 689 18.37 19.57 -10.73
C TYR A 689 16.97 19.78 -10.14
N GLU A 690 16.81 19.48 -8.85
CA GLU A 690 15.54 19.66 -8.14
C GLU A 690 15.08 21.11 -8.14
N LEU A 691 15.96 22.06 -7.84
CA LEU A 691 15.62 23.49 -7.83
C LEU A 691 15.27 24.01 -9.23
N ALA A 692 15.99 23.58 -10.27
CA ALA A 692 15.67 23.95 -11.65
C ALA A 692 14.27 23.47 -12.07
N GLY A 693 13.91 22.21 -11.75
CA GLY A 693 12.57 21.68 -12.00
C GLY A 693 11.48 22.40 -11.20
N LEU A 694 11.75 22.76 -9.94
CA LEU A 694 10.83 23.56 -9.12
C LEU A 694 10.60 24.96 -9.71
N GLN A 695 11.65 25.62 -10.20
CA GLN A 695 11.56 26.93 -10.85
C GLN A 695 10.80 26.86 -12.18
N PHE A 696 10.97 25.79 -12.94
CA PHE A 696 10.19 25.54 -14.15
C PHE A 696 8.70 25.42 -13.82
N ILE A 697 8.35 24.62 -12.79
CA ILE A 697 6.96 24.45 -12.32
C ILE A 697 6.37 25.78 -11.86
N GLU A 698 7.11 26.57 -11.09
CA GLU A 698 6.64 27.87 -10.61
C GLU A 698 6.31 28.81 -11.77
N GLN A 699 7.13 28.85 -12.82
CA GLN A 699 6.95 29.73 -13.96
C GLN A 699 5.82 29.29 -14.90
N ILE A 700 5.71 28.00 -15.22
CA ILE A 700 4.61 27.53 -16.08
C ILE A 700 3.27 27.66 -15.37
N LEU A 701 3.23 27.55 -14.03
CA LEU A 701 2.00 27.66 -13.24
C LEU A 701 1.63 29.11 -12.87
N ASP A 702 2.35 30.12 -13.37
CA ASP A 702 1.88 31.50 -13.27
C ASP A 702 0.45 31.57 -13.86
N PRO A 703 -0.53 32.15 -13.14
CA PRO A 703 -1.92 32.18 -13.60
C PRO A 703 -2.12 32.83 -14.98
N ASN A 704 -1.21 33.73 -15.38
CA ASN A 704 -1.22 34.45 -16.65
C ASN A 704 -0.31 33.81 -17.71
N SER A 705 0.27 32.64 -17.45
CA SER A 705 1.08 31.94 -18.45
C SER A 705 0.19 31.43 -19.59
N ALA A 706 0.71 31.52 -20.82
CA ALA A 706 0.04 30.95 -21.99
C ALA A 706 -0.10 29.41 -21.88
N PHE A 707 0.79 28.76 -21.12
CA PHE A 707 0.68 27.35 -20.77
C PHE A 707 -0.61 27.07 -20.00
N MET A 708 -0.89 27.83 -18.93
CA MET A 708 -2.08 27.60 -18.11
C MET A 708 -3.38 27.91 -18.85
N ASP A 709 -3.41 28.92 -19.71
CA ASP A 709 -4.55 29.19 -20.59
C ASP A 709 -4.84 28.00 -21.52
N SER A 710 -3.80 27.45 -22.15
CA SER A 710 -3.93 26.26 -22.99
C SER A 710 -4.33 25.02 -22.19
N MET A 711 -3.74 24.81 -21.01
CA MET A 711 -4.04 23.69 -20.11
C MET A 711 -5.49 23.73 -19.62
N ARG A 712 -6.01 24.91 -19.24
CA ARG A 712 -7.43 25.08 -18.88
C ARG A 712 -8.35 24.72 -20.04
N THR A 713 -8.05 25.23 -21.24
CA THR A 713 -8.83 24.94 -22.46
C THR A 713 -8.86 23.45 -22.77
N LEU A 714 -7.71 22.76 -22.65
CA LEU A 714 -7.64 21.31 -22.82
C LEU A 714 -8.48 20.60 -21.76
N THR A 715 -8.33 21.00 -20.49
CA THR A 715 -9.01 20.36 -19.36
C THR A 715 -10.53 20.48 -19.49
N GLU A 716 -11.06 21.64 -19.85
CA GLU A 716 -12.50 21.85 -20.10
C GLU A 716 -13.06 20.88 -21.15
N LYS A 717 -12.30 20.60 -22.21
CA LYS A 717 -12.69 19.63 -23.23
C LYS A 717 -12.67 18.19 -22.71
N LEU A 718 -11.72 17.84 -21.84
CA LEU A 718 -11.59 16.50 -21.27
C LEU A 718 -12.59 16.23 -20.15
N GLU A 719 -12.93 17.25 -19.35
CA GLU A 719 -13.74 17.10 -18.13
C GLU A 719 -15.12 16.52 -18.38
N ILE A 720 -15.76 16.87 -19.50
CA ILE A 720 -17.07 16.33 -19.87
C ILE A 720 -17.02 14.79 -19.95
N HIS A 721 -15.91 14.24 -20.44
CA HIS A 721 -15.70 12.79 -20.54
C HIS A 721 -15.19 12.19 -19.23
N ALA A 722 -14.23 12.85 -18.59
CA ALA A 722 -13.65 12.39 -17.33
C ALA A 722 -14.70 12.27 -16.20
N HIS A 723 -15.63 13.22 -16.09
CA HIS A 723 -16.71 13.15 -15.11
C HIS A 723 -17.63 11.96 -15.37
N VAL A 724 -18.02 11.72 -16.62
CA VAL A 724 -18.85 10.56 -16.99
C VAL A 724 -18.15 9.24 -16.68
N PHE A 725 -16.86 9.14 -16.96
CA PHE A 725 -16.07 7.94 -16.65
C PHE A 725 -15.83 7.76 -15.16
N SER A 726 -15.72 8.84 -14.41
CA SER A 726 -15.62 8.79 -12.95
C SER A 726 -16.92 8.25 -12.34
N LEU A 727 -18.07 8.61 -12.91
CA LEU A 727 -19.37 8.03 -12.54
C LEU A 727 -19.49 6.57 -12.98
N ALA A 728 -19.01 6.20 -14.16
CA ALA A 728 -18.96 4.81 -14.62
C ALA A 728 -18.11 3.94 -13.68
N GLN A 729 -16.88 4.37 -13.39
CA GLN A 729 -15.98 3.74 -12.41
C GLN A 729 -16.68 3.54 -11.05
N THR A 730 -17.34 4.59 -10.57
CA THR A 730 -18.04 4.55 -9.27
C THR A 730 -19.21 3.58 -9.26
N LEU A 731 -20.02 3.55 -10.32
CA LEU A 731 -21.13 2.60 -10.41
C LEU A 731 -20.64 1.16 -10.50
N ILE A 732 -19.61 0.90 -11.31
CA ILE A 732 -18.99 -0.43 -11.46
C ILE A 732 -18.42 -0.89 -10.12
N LYS A 733 -17.69 -0.01 -9.41
CA LYS A 733 -17.17 -0.26 -8.05
C LYS A 733 -18.25 -0.78 -7.11
N ILE A 734 -19.42 -0.12 -7.08
CA ILE A 734 -20.52 -0.42 -6.17
C ILE A 734 -21.30 -1.69 -6.55
N THR A 735 -21.39 -2.01 -7.84
CA THR A 735 -22.36 -3.01 -8.32
C THR A 735 -21.75 -4.30 -8.89
N ALA A 736 -20.46 -4.29 -9.24
CA ALA A 736 -19.73 -5.50 -9.63
C ALA A 736 -19.56 -6.48 -8.44
N PRO A 737 -19.20 -7.75 -8.69
CA PRO A 737 -18.84 -8.71 -7.64
C PRO A 737 -17.70 -8.20 -6.75
N GLY A 738 -17.80 -8.42 -5.43
CA GLY A 738 -16.90 -7.83 -4.44
C GLY A 738 -17.59 -6.82 -3.51
N VAL A 739 -16.82 -6.30 -2.57
CA VAL A 739 -17.25 -5.32 -1.56
C VAL A 739 -16.73 -3.93 -1.96
N PRO A 740 -17.59 -2.94 -2.30
CA PRO A 740 -17.11 -1.60 -2.62
C PRO A 740 -16.40 -0.96 -1.43
N ASP A 741 -15.22 -0.41 -1.71
CA ASP A 741 -14.42 0.36 -0.77
C ASP A 741 -14.36 1.82 -1.19
N ILE A 742 -14.70 2.72 -0.28
CA ILE A 742 -14.63 4.17 -0.49
C ILE A 742 -13.54 4.72 0.40
N TYR A 743 -12.49 5.26 -0.23
CA TYR A 743 -11.48 6.00 0.49
C TYR A 743 -12.01 7.37 0.93
N GLN A 744 -11.64 7.80 2.14
CA GLN A 744 -12.17 9.03 2.71
C GLN A 744 -12.00 10.22 1.78
N GLY A 745 -13.08 10.93 1.51
CA GLY A 745 -13.09 12.07 0.60
C GLY A 745 -13.48 11.76 -0.85
N CYS A 746 -13.35 10.52 -1.30
CA CYS A 746 -13.68 10.12 -2.68
C CYS A 746 -15.18 10.02 -2.97
N GLU A 747 -16.05 10.49 -2.07
CA GLU A 747 -17.48 10.69 -2.38
C GLU A 747 -17.71 11.86 -3.34
N LEU A 748 -16.73 12.75 -3.40
CA LEU A 748 -16.64 13.89 -4.31
C LEU A 748 -15.49 13.65 -5.29
N TRP A 749 -15.15 14.67 -6.10
CA TRP A 749 -13.98 14.60 -6.96
C TRP A 749 -12.68 14.52 -6.15
N ASP A 750 -11.82 13.57 -6.51
CA ASP A 750 -10.52 13.31 -5.93
C ASP A 750 -9.42 13.45 -6.99
N PHE A 751 -8.79 14.62 -6.98
CA PHE A 751 -7.66 14.99 -7.84
C PHE A 751 -6.31 14.98 -7.09
N SER A 752 -6.22 14.19 -6.02
CA SER A 752 -4.99 14.11 -5.22
C SER A 752 -3.81 13.46 -5.96
N ALA A 753 -2.59 13.73 -5.50
CA ALA A 753 -1.34 13.18 -6.07
C ALA A 753 -0.36 12.67 -5.00
N GLY A 754 -0.07 11.37 -5.06
CA GLY A 754 0.92 10.68 -4.26
C GLY A 754 0.44 10.29 -2.86
N ASN A 755 1.22 9.41 -2.24
CA ASN A 755 0.91 8.75 -0.96
C ASN A 755 0.81 9.70 0.25
N GLY A 756 1.03 11.01 0.08
CA GLY A 756 0.91 12.03 1.13
C GLY A 756 -0.28 12.99 0.93
N ASP A 757 -0.61 13.30 -0.33
CA ASP A 757 -1.67 14.25 -0.68
C ASP A 757 -3.07 13.63 -0.58
N GLY A 758 -3.21 12.32 -0.78
CA GLY A 758 -4.46 11.61 -0.45
C GLY A 758 -4.81 11.63 1.05
N ARG A 759 -4.00 12.25 1.92
CA ARG A 759 -4.21 12.28 3.39
C ARG A 759 -4.75 13.63 3.88
N HIS A 760 -5.22 14.49 2.97
CA HIS A 760 -5.83 15.76 3.32
C HIS A 760 -7.07 15.62 4.21
N SER A 761 -7.32 16.66 5.02
CA SER A 761 -8.52 16.73 5.85
C SER A 761 -9.78 16.73 4.98
N VAL A 762 -10.73 15.86 5.31
CA VAL A 762 -11.99 15.75 4.59
C VAL A 762 -13.00 16.78 5.11
N ASN A 763 -13.55 17.61 4.23
CA ASN A 763 -14.64 18.52 4.59
C ASN A 763 -15.99 17.78 4.66
N TYR A 764 -16.28 17.16 5.81
CA TYR A 764 -17.55 16.46 6.06
C TYR A 764 -18.74 17.41 6.21
N THR A 765 -18.53 18.68 6.58
CA THR A 765 -19.60 19.68 6.67
C THR A 765 -20.22 19.95 5.30
N LEU A 766 -19.38 20.12 4.27
CA LEU A 766 -19.84 20.27 2.89
C LEU A 766 -20.61 19.01 2.43
N ARG A 767 -20.05 17.82 2.69
CA ARG A 767 -20.65 16.54 2.29
C ARG A 767 -22.04 16.31 2.91
N ARG A 768 -22.20 16.61 4.21
CA ARG A 768 -23.51 16.57 4.88
C ARG A 768 -24.51 17.52 4.23
N LYS A 769 -24.09 18.76 3.94
CA LYS A 769 -24.95 19.75 3.29
C LYS A 769 -25.39 19.28 1.90
N LEU A 770 -24.46 18.75 1.10
CA LEU A 770 -24.77 18.24 -0.24
C LEU A 770 -25.67 17.01 -0.20
N LEU A 771 -25.44 16.07 0.73
CA LEU A 771 -26.28 14.88 0.88
C LEU A 771 -27.70 15.27 1.32
N ALA A 772 -27.84 16.18 2.29
CA ALA A 772 -29.14 16.66 2.72
C ALA A 772 -29.92 17.33 1.58
N ALA A 773 -29.25 18.15 0.76
CA ALA A 773 -29.87 18.78 -0.41
C ALA A 773 -30.34 17.74 -1.45
N TRP A 774 -29.57 16.67 -1.66
CA TRP A 774 -30.01 15.56 -2.52
C TRP A 774 -31.20 14.80 -1.95
N GLN A 775 -31.21 14.53 -0.64
CA GLN A 775 -32.31 13.83 0.02
C GLN A 775 -33.62 14.63 -0.03
N GLU A 776 -33.55 15.95 0.17
CA GLU A 776 -34.70 16.85 0.03
C GLU A 776 -35.20 16.88 -1.42
N GLY A 777 -34.28 17.03 -2.37
CA GLY A 777 -34.56 17.10 -3.80
C GLY A 777 -35.15 15.82 -4.41
N ASP A 778 -34.70 14.64 -3.99
CA ASP A 778 -35.17 13.32 -4.48
C ASP A 778 -36.69 13.11 -4.23
N THR A 779 -37.31 13.91 -3.36
CA THR A 779 -38.76 13.93 -3.15
C THR A 779 -39.56 14.65 -4.25
N HIS A 780 -38.90 15.45 -5.10
CA HIS A 780 -39.51 16.31 -6.13
C HIS A 780 -39.68 15.64 -7.50
N GLY A 781 -39.38 14.33 -7.62
CA GLY A 781 -39.65 13.52 -8.82
C GLY A 781 -38.51 13.45 -9.84
N HIS A 782 -38.81 12.88 -11.01
CA HIS A 782 -37.81 12.32 -11.95
C HIS A 782 -36.83 13.33 -12.59
N ASN A 783 -37.18 14.62 -12.61
CA ASN A 783 -36.36 15.66 -13.25
C ASN A 783 -35.25 16.21 -12.36
N TRP A 784 -35.32 16.01 -11.04
CA TRP A 784 -34.39 16.64 -10.09
C TRP A 784 -32.91 16.33 -10.40
N PRO A 785 -32.49 15.08 -10.65
CA PRO A 785 -31.11 14.78 -11.05
C PRO A 785 -30.70 15.51 -12.33
N ARG A 786 -31.59 15.59 -13.33
CA ARG A 786 -31.31 16.27 -14.60
C ARG A 786 -31.04 17.77 -14.41
N GLU A 787 -31.78 18.42 -13.53
CA GLU A 787 -31.64 19.84 -13.23
C GLU A 787 -30.39 20.17 -12.39
N HIS A 788 -29.89 19.17 -11.66
CA HIS A 788 -28.80 19.31 -10.69
C HIS A 788 -27.54 18.51 -11.06
N THR A 789 -27.47 17.99 -12.29
CA THR A 789 -26.29 17.36 -12.89
C THR A 789 -25.89 18.12 -14.16
N GLY A 790 -24.64 17.99 -14.61
CA GLY A 790 -24.13 18.75 -15.77
C GLY A 790 -23.41 20.05 -15.42
N THR A 791 -23.21 20.90 -16.44
CA THR A 791 -22.12 21.88 -16.74
C THR A 791 -21.62 22.86 -15.66
N LYS A 792 -22.05 22.75 -14.40
CA LYS A 792 -21.48 23.41 -13.22
C LYS A 792 -21.09 22.38 -12.14
N ALA A 793 -20.45 21.29 -12.55
CA ALA A 793 -20.06 20.13 -11.73
C ALA A 793 -18.89 20.40 -10.77
N ALA A 794 -18.83 21.58 -10.13
CA ALA A 794 -17.59 22.12 -9.55
C ALA A 794 -16.99 21.31 -8.39
N VAL A 795 -17.77 20.42 -7.75
CA VAL A 795 -17.34 19.69 -6.54
C VAL A 795 -17.67 18.19 -6.51
N GLY A 796 -18.31 17.63 -7.55
CA GLY A 796 -18.64 16.19 -7.60
C GLY A 796 -19.93 15.80 -6.87
N ARG A 797 -20.91 16.70 -6.86
CA ARG A 797 -22.22 16.47 -6.22
C ARG A 797 -22.97 15.28 -6.83
N GLU A 798 -22.83 15.07 -8.13
CA GLU A 798 -23.43 13.96 -8.88
C GLU A 798 -22.83 12.60 -8.49
N LYS A 799 -21.53 12.57 -8.16
CA LYS A 799 -20.84 11.38 -7.69
C LYS A 799 -21.35 11.00 -6.30
N LEU A 800 -21.51 12.00 -5.41
CA LEU A 800 -22.13 11.80 -4.11
C LEU A 800 -23.56 11.26 -4.22
N TYR A 801 -24.36 11.80 -5.13
CA TYR A 801 -25.72 11.31 -5.40
C TYR A 801 -25.74 9.85 -5.87
N LEU A 802 -24.87 9.52 -6.84
CA LEU A 802 -24.70 8.15 -7.33
C LEU A 802 -24.35 7.21 -6.19
N ILE A 803 -23.32 7.54 -5.39
CA ILE A 803 -22.86 6.73 -4.27
C ILE A 803 -24.00 6.49 -3.29
N TRP A 804 -24.69 7.56 -2.88
CA TRP A 804 -25.83 7.46 -1.96
C TRP A 804 -26.91 6.51 -2.50
N LYS A 805 -27.44 6.76 -3.70
CA LYS A 805 -28.55 5.95 -4.26
C LYS A 805 -28.13 4.50 -4.50
N ALA A 806 -26.93 4.27 -5.03
CA ALA A 806 -26.43 2.93 -5.33
C ALA A 806 -26.11 2.13 -4.05
N LEU A 807 -25.52 2.75 -3.02
CA LEU A 807 -25.29 2.08 -1.74
C LEU A 807 -26.58 1.81 -0.98
N GLN A 808 -27.54 2.73 -0.98
CA GLN A 808 -28.87 2.47 -0.39
C GLN A 808 -29.57 1.30 -1.10
N PHE A 809 -29.51 1.25 -2.43
CA PHE A 809 -30.03 0.12 -3.20
C PHE A 809 -29.30 -1.19 -2.85
N ARG A 810 -27.97 -1.15 -2.72
CA ARG A 810 -27.15 -2.31 -2.33
C ARG A 810 -27.49 -2.80 -0.91
N ASN A 811 -27.67 -1.89 0.04
CA ASN A 811 -28.05 -2.20 1.42
C ASN A 811 -29.46 -2.78 1.55
N ALA A 812 -30.37 -2.40 0.66
CA ALA A 812 -31.70 -2.99 0.59
C ALA A 812 -31.71 -4.40 -0.04
N HIS A 813 -30.68 -4.76 -0.82
CA HIS A 813 -30.60 -6.03 -1.54
C HIS A 813 -29.24 -6.74 -1.35
N PRO A 814 -28.73 -6.91 -0.11
CA PRO A 814 -27.36 -7.33 0.13
C PRO A 814 -27.08 -8.73 -0.42
N ALA A 815 -28.04 -9.65 -0.32
CA ALA A 815 -27.90 -11.00 -0.87
C ALA A 815 -27.67 -11.03 -2.39
N MET A 816 -28.28 -10.10 -3.14
CA MET A 816 -28.07 -9.97 -4.58
C MET A 816 -26.64 -9.57 -4.93
N PHE A 817 -26.04 -8.69 -4.15
CA PHE A 817 -24.71 -8.19 -4.43
C PHE A 817 -23.59 -9.08 -3.85
N ILE A 818 -23.86 -9.77 -2.74
CA ILE A 818 -22.90 -10.66 -2.09
C ILE A 818 -22.91 -12.06 -2.72
N HIS A 819 -24.09 -12.60 -3.05
CA HIS A 819 -24.24 -13.98 -3.54
C HIS A 819 -24.82 -14.08 -4.95
N GLY A 820 -25.36 -13.00 -5.51
CA GLY A 820 -26.04 -13.03 -6.80
C GLY A 820 -25.11 -13.14 -7.99
N GLU A 821 -25.53 -13.92 -8.98
CA GLU A 821 -24.89 -14.14 -10.28
C GLU A 821 -24.55 -12.82 -10.97
N TYR A 822 -23.39 -12.78 -11.63
CA TYR A 822 -23.00 -11.73 -12.57
C TYR A 822 -23.28 -12.21 -13.99
N ILE A 823 -24.20 -11.54 -14.68
CA ILE A 823 -24.63 -11.92 -16.03
C ILE A 823 -24.26 -10.78 -17.00
N PRO A 824 -23.20 -10.93 -17.82
CA PRO A 824 -22.86 -9.96 -18.85
C PRO A 824 -24.02 -9.73 -19.82
N LEU A 825 -24.24 -8.47 -20.23
CA LEU A 825 -25.22 -8.11 -21.25
C LEU A 825 -24.51 -7.35 -22.36
N SER A 826 -24.55 -7.87 -23.59
CA SER A 826 -23.94 -7.23 -24.75
C SER A 826 -24.99 -6.46 -25.55
N SER A 827 -24.70 -5.20 -25.91
CA SER A 827 -25.49 -4.41 -26.85
C SER A 827 -25.34 -4.88 -28.31
N GLY A 828 -24.44 -5.83 -28.59
CA GLY A 828 -24.03 -6.26 -29.94
C GLY A 828 -22.69 -5.63 -30.34
N ASP A 829 -22.55 -5.22 -31.60
CA ASP A 829 -21.28 -4.76 -32.22
C ASP A 829 -20.74 -3.42 -31.68
N ARG A 830 -21.41 -2.78 -30.70
CA ARG A 830 -20.98 -1.50 -30.12
C ARG A 830 -20.41 -1.72 -28.73
N ASN A 831 -19.08 -1.76 -28.63
CA ASN A 831 -18.30 -1.69 -27.37
C ASN A 831 -18.43 -0.35 -26.61
N SER A 832 -19.51 0.40 -26.85
CA SER A 832 -19.70 1.78 -26.38
C SER A 832 -20.32 1.88 -24.98
N GLN A 833 -20.63 0.74 -24.34
CA GLN A 833 -21.15 0.68 -22.98
C GLN A 833 -20.83 -0.67 -22.34
N ILE A 834 -20.66 -0.68 -21.02
CA ILE A 834 -20.67 -1.90 -20.21
C ILE A 834 -22.09 -2.10 -19.68
N ALA A 835 -22.58 -3.33 -19.77
CA ALA A 835 -23.84 -3.70 -19.15
C ALA A 835 -23.78 -5.10 -18.55
N TYR A 836 -24.43 -5.28 -17.40
CA TYR A 836 -24.57 -6.57 -16.75
C TYR A 836 -25.77 -6.57 -15.81
N ALA A 837 -26.31 -7.76 -15.57
CA ALA A 837 -27.30 -7.98 -14.53
C ALA A 837 -26.66 -8.60 -13.27
N ARG A 838 -27.17 -8.22 -12.10
CA ARG A 838 -27.00 -9.00 -10.87
C ARG A 838 -28.31 -9.71 -10.57
N LYS A 839 -28.22 -10.99 -10.23
CA LYS A 839 -29.42 -11.80 -9.96
C LYS A 839 -29.21 -12.72 -8.76
N TYR A 840 -30.12 -12.68 -7.80
CA TYR A 840 -30.18 -13.67 -6.73
C TYR A 840 -31.62 -14.11 -6.53
N ARG A 841 -31.91 -15.38 -6.83
CA ARG A 841 -33.28 -15.91 -6.84
C ARG A 841 -34.18 -15.06 -7.77
N GLN A 842 -35.16 -14.35 -7.21
CA GLN A 842 -36.09 -13.48 -7.94
C GLN A 842 -35.70 -12.00 -7.89
N ASP A 843 -34.64 -11.64 -7.15
CA ASP A 843 -34.13 -10.28 -7.10
C ASP A 843 -33.20 -10.04 -8.29
N TRP A 844 -33.37 -8.88 -8.94
CA TRP A 844 -32.60 -8.48 -10.10
C TRP A 844 -32.18 -7.01 -10.00
N CYS A 845 -31.04 -6.70 -10.61
CA CYS A 845 -30.79 -5.35 -11.11
C CYS A 845 -30.04 -5.40 -12.44
N ILE A 846 -30.14 -4.33 -13.22
CA ILE A 846 -29.33 -4.12 -14.42
C ILE A 846 -28.46 -2.90 -14.20
N VAL A 847 -27.19 -3.01 -14.53
CA VAL A 847 -26.22 -1.93 -14.49
C VAL A 847 -25.84 -1.60 -15.92
N VAL A 848 -25.82 -0.31 -16.25
CA VAL A 848 -25.36 0.21 -17.54
C VAL A 848 -24.50 1.44 -17.30
N ALA A 849 -23.30 1.45 -17.87
CA ALA A 849 -22.43 2.61 -17.86
C ALA A 849 -21.74 2.79 -19.22
N PRO A 850 -21.52 4.03 -19.68
CA PRO A 850 -20.91 4.29 -20.98
C PRO A 850 -19.42 3.92 -21.00
N LEU A 851 -18.95 3.48 -22.16
CA LEU A 851 -17.55 3.27 -22.53
C LEU A 851 -17.25 4.04 -23.84
N LEU A 852 -16.04 3.94 -24.36
CA LEU A 852 -15.65 4.57 -25.64
C LEU A 852 -16.11 3.76 -26.86
N PRO A 853 -16.56 4.38 -27.98
CA PRO A 853 -16.61 5.80 -28.34
C PRO A 853 -18.02 6.45 -28.27
N ALA A 854 -18.91 6.04 -27.34
CA ALA A 854 -20.20 6.75 -27.16
C ALA A 854 -20.03 8.21 -26.71
N ALA A 855 -18.87 8.57 -26.15
CA ALA A 855 -18.55 9.94 -25.77
C ALA A 855 -18.24 10.85 -26.98
N HIS A 856 -18.07 10.29 -28.19
CA HIS A 856 -17.75 11.05 -29.41
C HIS A 856 -18.99 11.67 -30.08
N ALA A 857 -20.20 11.21 -29.74
CA ALA A 857 -21.45 11.73 -30.30
C ALA A 857 -21.92 12.94 -29.50
N GLY A 858 -21.60 14.14 -30.00
CA GLY A 858 -21.96 15.42 -29.40
C GLY A 858 -23.35 15.41 -28.76
N SER A 859 -23.40 15.76 -27.47
CA SER A 859 -24.59 16.05 -26.66
C SER A 859 -25.61 14.93 -26.39
N LYS A 860 -25.46 13.72 -26.92
CA LYS A 860 -26.37 12.60 -26.61
C LYS A 860 -25.60 11.33 -26.30
N HIS A 861 -25.50 10.99 -25.02
CA HIS A 861 -25.06 9.68 -24.54
C HIS A 861 -26.13 8.62 -24.87
N ASP A 862 -26.33 8.33 -26.15
CA ASP A 862 -27.32 7.35 -26.60
C ASP A 862 -26.84 5.94 -26.29
N LEU A 863 -27.19 5.45 -25.09
CA LEU A 863 -26.98 4.06 -24.69
C LEU A 863 -27.78 3.14 -25.62
N ALA A 864 -27.10 2.13 -26.15
CA ALA A 864 -27.68 1.17 -27.09
C ALA A 864 -28.70 0.25 -26.39
N PRO A 865 -29.80 -0.14 -27.07
CA PRO A 865 -30.78 -1.06 -26.50
C PRO A 865 -30.14 -2.41 -26.10
N LEU A 866 -30.48 -2.90 -24.91
CA LEU A 866 -29.91 -4.13 -24.35
C LEU A 866 -30.80 -5.34 -24.61
N PRO A 867 -30.29 -6.43 -25.21
CA PRO A 867 -30.94 -7.73 -25.19
C PRO A 867 -31.11 -8.20 -23.74
N MET A 868 -32.29 -8.71 -23.42
CA MET A 868 -32.67 -9.07 -22.07
C MET A 868 -32.81 -10.60 -21.93
N PRO A 869 -32.37 -11.20 -20.80
CA PRO A 869 -32.56 -12.62 -20.56
C PRO A 869 -34.06 -13.00 -20.60
N ALA A 870 -34.38 -14.18 -21.14
CA ALA A 870 -35.78 -14.60 -21.35
C ALA A 870 -36.67 -14.58 -20.09
N ASN A 871 -36.07 -14.79 -18.91
CA ASN A 871 -36.76 -14.81 -17.62
C ASN A 871 -36.61 -13.49 -16.83
N SER A 872 -36.23 -12.41 -17.51
CA SER A 872 -36.07 -11.11 -16.87
C SER A 872 -37.42 -10.38 -16.74
N PRO A 873 -37.61 -9.57 -15.69
CA PRO A 873 -38.80 -8.73 -15.53
C PRO A 873 -39.10 -7.84 -16.75
N LEU A 874 -40.38 -7.58 -17.04
CA LEU A 874 -40.78 -6.77 -18.19
C LEU A 874 -40.58 -5.26 -17.98
N LYS A 875 -40.74 -4.79 -16.74
CA LYS A 875 -40.68 -3.37 -16.37
C LYS A 875 -39.53 -3.11 -15.42
N TRP A 876 -38.83 -2.01 -15.67
CA TRP A 876 -37.59 -1.64 -14.98
C TRP A 876 -37.66 -0.18 -14.56
N LYS A 877 -37.38 0.09 -13.28
CA LYS A 877 -37.29 1.43 -12.73
C LYS A 877 -35.83 1.83 -12.57
N ASN A 878 -35.44 2.96 -13.15
CA ASN A 878 -34.13 3.57 -12.92
C ASN A 878 -34.05 4.03 -11.46
N VAL A 879 -33.05 3.56 -10.72
CA VAL A 879 -32.84 3.88 -9.30
C VAL A 879 -32.44 5.34 -9.11
N PHE A 880 -31.74 5.94 -10.08
CA PHE A 880 -31.29 7.33 -10.01
C PHE A 880 -32.36 8.32 -10.44
N THR A 881 -33.10 8.04 -11.50
CA THR A 881 -34.09 9.00 -12.03
C THR A 881 -35.51 8.63 -11.64
N GLY A 882 -35.78 7.38 -11.28
CA GLY A 882 -37.12 6.86 -11.01
C GLY A 882 -37.94 6.53 -12.26
N GLU A 883 -37.43 6.81 -13.46
CA GLU A 883 -38.10 6.53 -14.73
C GLU A 883 -38.37 5.04 -14.90
N ILE A 884 -39.52 4.69 -15.48
CA ILE A 884 -39.92 3.31 -15.73
C ILE A 884 -39.82 3.01 -17.22
N LEU A 885 -38.98 2.04 -17.56
CA LEU A 885 -38.80 1.50 -18.90
C LEU A 885 -39.50 0.14 -19.00
N THR A 886 -40.07 -0.15 -20.17
CA THR A 886 -40.69 -1.45 -20.47
C THR A 886 -39.91 -2.12 -21.59
N GLN A 887 -39.61 -3.41 -21.46
CA GLN A 887 -38.99 -4.18 -22.51
C GLN A 887 -39.88 -4.22 -23.77
N GLN A 888 -39.25 -4.09 -24.93
CA GLN A 888 -39.89 -4.18 -26.24
C GLN A 888 -39.15 -5.21 -27.06
N ASN A 889 -39.85 -6.24 -27.54
CA ASN A 889 -39.27 -7.33 -28.37
C ASN A 889 -38.02 -7.99 -27.72
N GLY A 890 -38.06 -8.23 -26.41
CA GLY A 890 -36.95 -8.85 -25.66
C GLY A 890 -35.73 -7.92 -25.46
N ARG A 891 -35.88 -6.61 -25.72
CA ARG A 891 -34.83 -5.62 -25.50
C ARG A 891 -35.30 -4.50 -24.57
N LEU A 892 -34.40 -4.00 -23.74
CA LEU A 892 -34.60 -2.79 -22.96
C LEU A 892 -34.09 -1.59 -23.76
N VAL A 893 -35.01 -0.75 -24.23
CA VAL A 893 -34.67 0.49 -24.95
C VAL A 893 -34.33 1.57 -23.92
N LEU A 894 -33.09 2.07 -23.96
CA LEU A 894 -32.54 2.98 -22.93
C LEU A 894 -32.75 4.47 -23.24
N SER A 895 -33.62 4.78 -24.20
CA SER A 895 -34.05 6.15 -24.50
C SER A 895 -34.66 6.79 -23.25
N GLY A 896 -34.20 7.99 -22.86
CA GLY A 896 -34.63 8.70 -21.64
C GLY A 896 -33.60 8.71 -20.51
N THR A 897 -32.56 7.86 -20.59
CA THR A 897 -31.43 7.88 -19.62
C THR A 897 -30.54 9.13 -19.72
N GLU A 898 -30.89 10.12 -20.55
CA GLU A 898 -30.17 11.40 -20.69
C GLU A 898 -30.09 12.21 -19.38
N ALA A 899 -30.99 11.94 -18.43
CA ALA A 899 -31.05 12.65 -17.15
C ALA A 899 -29.89 12.32 -16.19
N PHE A 900 -29.22 11.18 -16.37
CA PHE A 900 -28.04 10.80 -15.58
C PHE A 900 -27.12 9.89 -16.41
N PRO A 901 -25.80 10.13 -16.46
CA PRO A 901 -24.92 9.49 -17.46
C PRO A 901 -24.66 7.99 -17.23
N VAL A 902 -25.15 7.43 -16.12
CA VAL A 902 -25.10 6.00 -15.80
C VAL A 902 -26.46 5.53 -15.31
N ALA A 903 -26.75 4.23 -15.42
CA ALA A 903 -28.05 3.69 -15.03
C ALA A 903 -27.93 2.42 -14.17
N LEU A 904 -28.75 2.38 -13.13
CA LEU A 904 -29.00 1.21 -12.31
C LEU A 904 -30.50 0.97 -12.33
N PHE A 905 -30.95 -0.17 -12.82
CA PHE A 905 -32.36 -0.50 -12.91
C PHE A 905 -32.75 -1.59 -11.92
N SER A 906 -33.91 -1.42 -11.31
CA SER A 906 -34.56 -2.39 -10.45
C SER A 906 -35.89 -2.83 -11.09
N PRO A 907 -36.34 -4.08 -10.89
CA PRO A 907 -37.60 -4.52 -11.44
C PRO A 907 -38.79 -3.81 -10.80
N VAL A 908 -39.80 -3.47 -11.59
CA VAL A 908 -41.09 -2.98 -11.07
C VAL A 908 -41.95 -4.21 -10.75
N PRO A 909 -42.43 -4.37 -9.50
CA PRO A 909 -43.29 -5.50 -9.14
C PRO A 909 -44.55 -5.54 -10.02
N ASP A 910 -44.80 -6.67 -10.67
CA ASP A 910 -46.08 -6.90 -11.36
C ASP A 910 -47.12 -7.30 -10.30
N HIS A 911 -47.99 -6.36 -9.92
CA HIS A 911 -49.07 -6.60 -8.94
C HIS A 911 -50.13 -7.64 -9.35
N LYS A 912 -49.91 -8.40 -10.43
CA LYS A 912 -50.88 -9.36 -10.98
C LYS A 912 -50.76 -10.81 -10.48
N PHE A 913 -49.76 -11.15 -9.65
CA PHE A 913 -49.56 -12.54 -9.18
C PHE A 913 -49.74 -12.76 -7.67
N HIS A 914 -50.31 -11.80 -6.94
CA HIS A 914 -50.80 -12.00 -5.57
C HIS A 914 -52.32 -11.82 -5.51
N ARG A 915 -53.04 -12.78 -6.09
CA ARG A 915 -54.43 -13.08 -5.73
C ARG A 915 -54.65 -14.58 -5.75
#